data_AF-A0A2H6LNE6-F1
#
_entry.id   AF-A0A2H6LNE6-F1
#
_cell.length_a   1.000
_cell.length_b   1.000
_cell.length_c   1.000
_cell.angle_alpha   90.00
_cell.angle_beta   90.00
_cell.angle_gamma   90.00
#
_symmetry.space_group_name_H-M   'P 1'
#
loop_
_entity.id
_entity.type
_entity.pdbx_description
1 polymer ?
#
loop_
_entity_poly.entity_id
_entity_poly.type
_entity_poly.pdbx_seq_one_letter_code
_entity_poly.pdbx_strand_id
1 'polypeptide(L)'
;MSRNIRENESALENVLSLLEALLQLSEKQDCESKLPLCVIWNADKLRITGYKSEQTTGNRSKTTEVGTKKEYLLNQIKNAGKSLKLPRKKAESNLSQKERELQELQNALDLFKELGVREDQKTAKNQGYWKFTLTLKHQTATIKENLEVVKQKWKEYQKANLKETFQEQTTDNSLDWQDICGAMLEKHKRLTTNELLFADDEMKFELEAIHVPLALVERNKPKKCSEDISAEQGSRLYEPSYEEKQRFEHEAFLEKIIRDGVGKTQGHLIALIGEPGAGKTTQLQTIAFWILNNNLGLPIWISLADLQGKSVENYLLQDWLKNALEVVRVKEEQENAFADLFKNNRVWLLLDAADEMSSPQPLTEISQQLTGWVKNARVVLTCRVNVWEANANALENFETYRLLNFEYPQQVQEFIGRWFHKKDADKGEKLCQELDKPERQRIQDLVKNPLRLALLCSTWQGSDKGLPETKAGLYQQFVEEVYKWKENRFPTTEQQQEELNAALGRLAKRAIDQETSRFRLRHKLVREELGDAKQQNSLFWLALKLGWLNEVGVAAESATKEKVYAFYHPTFEEYFAALAVDNWHEFLNHIPDNPALGVYRIFAPQWKEVILLWLGREDVGKDKKEEFIQALMEFDDGCGEYRAIDRVRRGFYEFRAYFLAAAGVDECKNSCNADAIVAEIVKWRFGEFKVEQNKWVRFLEPILEEGRTALPQTNRIKAIDALVELIFKPQLDDSTRKLVVESLGQIGSGNQKAIDILVKLIDKPQLDDSTRWQVAESLREIDCGNQKAIDTLVELIGKPQLYDDTQWLSAESLGKIGSDNQKAIDALVELMSKPQMDNYTRLQAVFSLEKIGSGNQKAIDALVKLIGKPQLHDSTISLAAYSLSQIDPGNQKAIDILVELIGKPELNDDNRRLAASSLRKIGYGHQKAIDTLMELIGKPQLKNYKRGPVE
;
A
#
# COMPACT_ATOMS: atom_id res chain seq x y z
N MET A 1 49.03 -21.40 -6.82
CA MET A 1 48.16 -20.67 -5.88
C MET A 1 47.27 -19.75 -6.68
N SER A 2 46.15 -20.27 -7.18
CA SER A 2 45.11 -19.50 -7.85
C SER A 2 44.32 -18.80 -6.75
N ARG A 3 44.29 -17.46 -6.72
CA ARG A 3 43.36 -16.76 -5.82
C ARG A 3 41.95 -17.17 -6.23
N ASN A 4 41.14 -17.65 -5.29
CA ASN A 4 39.69 -17.73 -5.47
C ASN A 4 39.19 -16.35 -5.90
N ILE A 5 38.77 -16.21 -7.15
CA ILE A 5 38.09 -15.02 -7.71
C ILE A 5 36.62 -14.98 -7.22
N ARG A 6 36.28 -15.78 -6.20
CA ARG A 6 34.97 -15.76 -5.54
C ARG A 6 34.87 -14.49 -4.70
N GLU A 7 33.80 -13.74 -4.97
CA GLU A 7 33.26 -12.66 -4.14
C GLU A 7 34.10 -11.38 -4.06
N ASN A 8 34.27 -10.70 -5.18
CA ASN A 8 34.67 -9.30 -5.14
C ASN A 8 33.93 -8.50 -6.21
N GLU A 9 32.96 -7.67 -5.81
CA GLU A 9 32.36 -6.65 -6.68
C GLU A 9 33.42 -5.80 -7.37
N SER A 10 34.57 -5.60 -6.71
CA SER A 10 35.74 -4.93 -7.26
C SER A 10 36.32 -5.58 -8.54
N ALA A 11 36.19 -6.91 -8.69
CA ALA A 11 36.65 -7.61 -9.89
C ALA A 11 35.72 -7.35 -11.08
N LEU A 12 34.40 -7.35 -10.86
CA LEU A 12 33.43 -6.99 -11.89
C LEU A 12 33.58 -5.53 -12.32
N GLU A 13 33.76 -4.61 -11.36
CA GLU A 13 33.99 -3.20 -11.68
C GLU A 13 35.28 -2.97 -12.50
N ASN A 14 36.33 -3.72 -12.22
CA ASN A 14 37.57 -3.68 -13.00
C ASN A 14 37.35 -4.18 -14.44
N VAL A 15 36.55 -5.24 -14.63
CA VAL A 15 36.15 -5.76 -15.95
C VAL A 15 35.32 -4.73 -16.71
N LEU A 16 34.32 -4.14 -16.07
CA LEU A 16 33.46 -3.12 -16.67
C LEU A 16 34.27 -1.87 -17.05
N SER A 17 35.21 -1.45 -16.19
CA SER A 17 36.10 -0.31 -16.46
C SER A 17 37.01 -0.56 -17.68
N LEU A 18 37.55 -1.77 -17.83
CA LEU A 18 38.33 -2.15 -19.00
C LEU A 18 37.46 -2.19 -20.26
N LEU A 19 36.26 -2.78 -20.20
CA LEU A 19 35.36 -2.85 -21.36
C LEU A 19 34.93 -1.45 -21.83
N GLU A 20 34.53 -0.60 -20.90
CA GLU A 20 34.11 0.77 -21.20
C GLU A 20 35.23 1.56 -21.87
N ALA A 21 36.46 1.44 -21.37
CA ALA A 21 37.64 2.10 -21.96
C ALA A 21 37.96 1.61 -23.38
N LEU A 22 37.67 0.35 -23.69
CA LEU A 22 37.84 -0.24 -25.03
C LEU A 22 36.73 0.19 -25.99
N LEU A 23 35.47 0.25 -25.52
CA LEU A 23 34.33 0.74 -26.31
C LEU A 23 34.50 2.22 -26.67
N GLN A 24 34.91 3.06 -25.72
CA GLN A 24 35.24 4.46 -25.99
C GLN A 24 36.40 4.62 -26.99
N LEU A 25 37.37 3.70 -27.00
CA LEU A 25 38.45 3.71 -27.99
C LEU A 25 37.93 3.35 -29.38
N SER A 26 36.99 2.41 -29.47
CA SER A 26 36.39 1.97 -30.73
C SER A 26 35.56 3.07 -31.41
N GLU A 27 34.94 3.97 -30.63
CA GLU A 27 34.20 5.13 -31.16
C GLU A 27 35.14 6.24 -31.66
N LYS A 28 36.39 6.29 -31.17
CA LYS A 28 37.36 7.36 -31.47
C LYS A 28 38.40 6.98 -32.53
N GLN A 29 38.53 5.69 -32.89
CA GLN A 29 39.56 5.22 -33.82
C GLN A 29 39.03 5.09 -35.26
N ASP A 30 39.56 5.91 -36.18
CA ASP A 30 39.54 5.61 -37.60
C ASP A 30 40.61 4.54 -37.92
N CYS A 31 40.16 3.40 -38.45
CA CYS A 31 40.93 2.14 -38.60
C CYS A 31 42.09 2.17 -39.64
N GLU A 32 42.56 3.34 -40.08
CA GLU A 32 43.74 3.44 -40.95
C GLU A 32 45.06 3.52 -40.19
N SER A 33 45.00 3.91 -38.91
CA SER A 33 46.19 4.10 -38.07
C SER A 33 46.63 2.79 -37.40
N LYS A 34 47.72 2.18 -37.92
CA LYS A 34 48.33 0.94 -37.39
C LYS A 34 49.01 1.18 -36.03
N LEU A 35 48.21 1.38 -34.99
CA LEU A 35 48.62 1.75 -33.62
C LEU A 35 49.01 0.54 -32.75
N PRO A 36 49.76 0.75 -31.64
CA PRO A 36 50.11 -0.30 -30.67
C PRO A 36 48.91 -0.92 -29.92
N LEU A 37 47.76 -0.23 -29.90
CA LEU A 37 46.47 -0.74 -29.46
C LEU A 37 45.40 -0.27 -30.46
N CYS A 38 44.68 -1.23 -31.03
CA CYS A 38 43.62 -1.00 -31.99
C CYS A 38 42.41 -1.85 -31.62
N VAL A 39 41.23 -1.24 -31.60
CA VAL A 39 39.97 -1.86 -31.22
C VAL A 39 38.99 -1.71 -32.39
N ILE A 40 38.56 -2.82 -32.97
CA ILE A 40 37.81 -2.85 -34.23
C ILE A 40 36.57 -3.72 -34.07
N TRP A 41 35.41 -3.22 -34.50
CA TRP A 41 34.20 -4.04 -34.59
C TRP A 41 34.25 -4.96 -35.82
N ASN A 42 34.03 -6.25 -35.58
CA ASN A 42 33.79 -7.26 -36.60
C ASN A 42 32.41 -7.87 -36.32
N ALA A 43 31.37 -7.30 -36.94
CA ALA A 43 29.97 -7.65 -36.68
C ALA A 43 29.58 -7.46 -35.19
N ASP A 44 29.29 -8.55 -34.48
CA ASP A 44 28.93 -8.61 -33.07
C ASP A 44 30.14 -8.77 -32.12
N LYS A 45 31.35 -8.87 -32.68
CA LYS A 45 32.59 -9.09 -31.92
C LYS A 45 33.51 -7.88 -31.95
N LEU A 46 33.92 -7.42 -30.78
CA LEU A 46 34.92 -6.38 -30.60
C LEU A 46 36.32 -7.01 -30.62
N ARG A 47 37.13 -6.73 -31.65
CA ARG A 47 38.48 -7.26 -31.82
C ARG A 47 39.52 -6.30 -31.26
N ILE A 48 40.41 -6.82 -30.40
CA ILE A 48 41.50 -6.07 -29.79
C ILE A 48 42.83 -6.60 -30.30
N THR A 49 43.65 -5.70 -30.87
CA THR A 49 44.95 -6.02 -31.46
C THR A 49 45.92 -4.84 -31.36
N GLY A 50 47.12 -4.98 -31.95
CA GLY A 50 48.14 -3.93 -32.00
C GLY A 50 49.17 -4.21 -33.09
N TYR A 51 49.80 -3.14 -33.57
CA TYR A 51 50.77 -3.18 -34.65
C TYR A 51 52.15 -2.69 -34.19
N LYS A 52 53.21 -3.28 -34.76
CA LYS A 52 54.60 -2.88 -34.54
C LYS A 52 55.26 -2.59 -35.89
N SER A 53 55.94 -1.47 -35.98
CA SER A 53 56.73 -1.09 -37.16
C SER A 53 58.19 -1.41 -36.93
N GLU A 54 58.78 -2.25 -37.79
CA GLU A 54 60.21 -2.54 -37.80
C GLU A 54 60.87 -1.90 -39.04
N GLN A 55 61.99 -1.22 -38.84
CA GLN A 55 62.78 -0.67 -39.94
C GLN A 55 63.55 -1.81 -40.61
N THR A 56 63.30 -2.02 -41.91
CA THR A 56 64.11 -2.93 -42.72
C THR A 56 65.25 -2.15 -43.38
N THR A 57 66.39 -2.82 -43.63
CA THR A 57 67.56 -2.22 -44.27
C THR A 57 67.16 -1.62 -45.63
N GLY A 58 67.21 -0.28 -45.72
CA GLY A 58 66.78 0.51 -46.88
C GLY A 58 65.45 1.24 -46.69
N ASN A 59 65.37 2.21 -45.75
CA ASN A 59 64.29 3.21 -45.56
C ASN A 59 62.81 2.76 -45.69
N ARG A 60 62.52 1.46 -45.63
CA ARG A 60 61.16 0.89 -45.68
C ARG A 60 60.80 0.34 -44.30
N SER A 61 59.75 0.90 -43.69
CA SER A 61 59.15 0.38 -42.47
C SER A 61 58.12 -0.71 -42.81
N LYS A 62 58.28 -1.91 -42.25
CA LYS A 62 57.27 -2.97 -42.34
C LYS A 62 56.45 -2.95 -41.05
N THR A 63 55.15 -2.66 -41.16
CA THR A 63 54.23 -2.71 -40.02
C THR A 63 53.52 -4.05 -40.00
N THR A 64 53.74 -4.83 -38.94
CA THR A 64 53.13 -6.15 -38.74
C THR A 64 52.15 -6.11 -37.58
N GLU A 65 51.05 -6.86 -37.70
CA GLU A 65 50.10 -7.07 -36.62
C GLU A 65 50.71 -8.07 -35.62
N VAL A 66 50.98 -7.62 -34.40
CA VAL A 66 51.62 -8.44 -33.35
C VAL A 66 50.74 -8.64 -32.11
N GLY A 67 49.64 -7.88 -31.99
CA GLY A 67 48.80 -7.82 -30.79
C GLY A 67 49.16 -6.64 -29.89
N THR A 68 48.42 -6.45 -28.80
CA THR A 68 48.65 -5.36 -27.84
C THR A 68 49.35 -5.85 -26.56
N LYS A 69 49.84 -4.93 -25.73
CA LYS A 69 50.44 -5.23 -24.42
C LYS A 69 49.57 -4.71 -23.28
N LYS A 70 49.72 -5.29 -22.09
CA LYS A 70 49.00 -4.89 -20.87
C LYS A 70 49.22 -3.41 -20.53
N GLU A 71 50.41 -2.88 -20.76
CA GLU A 71 50.71 -1.47 -20.49
C GLU A 71 49.87 -0.53 -21.36
N TYR A 72 49.60 -0.90 -22.62
CA TYR A 72 48.77 -0.09 -23.51
C TYR A 72 47.30 -0.14 -23.10
N LEU A 73 46.81 -1.30 -22.66
CA LEU A 73 45.46 -1.46 -22.10
C LEU A 73 45.28 -0.65 -20.81
N LEU A 74 46.26 -0.70 -19.91
CA LEU A 74 46.24 0.06 -18.67
C LEU A 74 46.26 1.58 -18.92
N ASN A 75 47.08 2.04 -19.88
CA ASN A 75 47.07 3.45 -20.28
C ASN A 75 45.73 3.86 -20.89
N GLN A 76 45.07 2.97 -21.64
CA GLN A 76 43.75 3.28 -22.20
C GLN A 76 42.68 3.43 -21.13
N ILE A 77 42.69 2.59 -20.09
CA ILE A 77 41.81 2.76 -18.92
C ILE A 77 42.00 4.14 -18.30
N LYS A 78 43.27 4.57 -18.11
CA LYS A 78 43.60 5.89 -17.55
C LYS A 78 43.14 7.04 -18.47
N ASN A 79 43.34 6.90 -19.79
CA ASN A 79 42.91 7.90 -20.77
C ASN A 79 41.39 8.05 -20.87
N ALA A 80 40.64 6.98 -20.57
CA ALA A 80 39.18 6.96 -20.48
C ALA A 80 38.66 7.56 -19.16
N GLY A 81 39.53 8.08 -18.28
CA GLY A 81 39.16 8.63 -16.97
C GLY A 81 38.74 7.55 -15.96
N LYS A 82 39.13 6.29 -16.18
CA LYS A 82 38.81 5.15 -15.31
C LYS A 82 40.04 4.74 -14.50
N SER A 83 39.81 4.03 -13.40
CA SER A 83 40.87 3.47 -12.56
C SER A 83 40.50 2.04 -12.15
N LEU A 84 41.51 1.19 -11.99
CA LEU A 84 41.31 -0.15 -11.45
C LEU A 84 41.28 -0.08 -9.92
N LYS A 85 40.27 -0.69 -9.30
CA LYS A 85 40.20 -0.86 -7.85
C LYS A 85 41.26 -1.86 -7.41
N LEU A 86 42.17 -1.40 -6.56
CA LEU A 86 43.25 -2.20 -5.99
C LEU A 86 42.83 -2.75 -4.60
N PRO A 87 43.19 -4.00 -4.25
CA PRO A 87 42.94 -4.54 -2.91
C PRO A 87 43.60 -3.71 -1.80
N ARG A 88 43.06 -3.74 -0.56
CA ARG A 88 43.72 -3.09 0.61
C ARG A 88 45.14 -3.64 0.80
N LYS A 89 46.09 -2.75 1.08
CA LYS A 89 47.52 -3.06 1.28
C LYS A 89 47.66 -4.01 2.48
N LYS A 90 48.03 -5.27 2.28
CA LYS A 90 48.54 -6.13 3.36
C LYS A 90 49.97 -5.66 3.68
N ALA A 91 50.36 -5.68 4.95
CA ALA A 91 51.58 -5.08 5.48
C ALA A 91 52.91 -5.63 4.92
N GLU A 92 52.89 -6.53 3.93
CA GLU A 92 54.07 -7.26 3.41
C GLU A 92 54.16 -7.35 1.87
N SER A 93 53.48 -6.50 1.08
CA SER A 93 53.64 -6.56 -0.40
C SER A 93 54.71 -5.58 -0.93
N ASN A 94 55.87 -6.08 -1.35
CA ASN A 94 56.96 -5.32 -2.00
C ASN A 94 56.67 -4.90 -3.47
N LEU A 95 55.43 -4.99 -3.95
CA LEU A 95 55.06 -4.67 -5.33
C LEU A 95 54.81 -3.16 -5.52
N SER A 96 55.34 -2.60 -6.60
CA SER A 96 55.05 -1.22 -7.03
C SER A 96 53.57 -1.07 -7.43
N GLN A 97 53.03 0.14 -7.35
CA GLN A 97 51.63 0.41 -7.72
C GLN A 97 51.31 -0.02 -9.16
N LYS A 98 52.25 0.17 -10.09
CA LYS A 98 52.11 -0.23 -11.49
C LYS A 98 52.01 -1.76 -11.65
N GLU A 99 52.78 -2.53 -10.89
CA GLU A 99 52.71 -4.00 -10.93
C GLU A 99 51.37 -4.52 -10.37
N ARG A 100 50.82 -3.84 -9.37
CA ARG A 100 49.51 -4.19 -8.80
C ARG A 100 48.37 -3.89 -9.79
N GLU A 101 48.42 -2.75 -10.49
CA GLU A 101 47.47 -2.44 -11.56
C GLU A 101 47.56 -3.45 -12.72
N LEU A 102 48.77 -3.87 -13.10
CA LEU A 102 48.96 -4.91 -14.12
C LEU A 102 48.43 -6.28 -13.68
N GLN A 103 48.46 -6.58 -12.37
CA GLN A 103 47.88 -7.80 -11.81
C GLN A 103 46.35 -7.76 -11.84
N GLU A 104 45.72 -6.65 -11.44
CA GLU A 104 44.26 -6.52 -11.50
C GLU A 104 43.74 -6.48 -12.94
N LEU A 105 44.51 -5.87 -13.85
CA LEU A 105 44.22 -5.95 -15.29
C LEU A 105 44.27 -7.40 -15.81
N GLN A 106 45.22 -8.20 -15.32
CA GLN A 106 45.28 -9.63 -15.65
C GLN A 106 44.06 -10.37 -15.12
N ASN A 107 43.66 -10.11 -13.88
CA ASN A 107 42.46 -10.73 -13.29
C ASN A 107 41.20 -10.38 -14.09
N ALA A 108 41.05 -9.14 -14.54
CA ALA A 108 39.93 -8.73 -15.40
C ALA A 108 39.94 -9.45 -16.77
N LEU A 109 41.13 -9.60 -17.35
CA LEU A 109 41.33 -10.31 -18.62
C LEU A 109 41.04 -11.81 -18.52
N ASP A 110 41.35 -12.43 -17.38
CA ASP A 110 41.04 -13.84 -17.09
C ASP A 110 39.54 -14.00 -16.83
N LEU A 111 38.92 -13.04 -16.14
CA LEU A 111 37.49 -13.07 -15.88
C LEU A 111 36.65 -12.95 -17.16
N PHE A 112 37.04 -12.13 -18.14
CA PHE A 112 36.36 -12.14 -19.46
C PHE A 112 36.35 -13.52 -20.13
N LYS A 113 37.39 -14.33 -19.89
CA LYS A 113 37.51 -15.67 -20.44
C LYS A 113 36.65 -16.66 -19.67
N GLU A 114 36.61 -16.57 -18.35
CA GLU A 114 35.73 -17.37 -17.49
C GLU A 114 34.25 -17.11 -17.81
N LEU A 115 33.88 -15.86 -18.08
CA LEU A 115 32.52 -15.49 -18.49
C LEU A 115 32.15 -15.96 -19.91
N GLY A 116 33.08 -16.56 -20.67
CA GLY A 116 32.87 -16.94 -22.05
C GLY A 116 32.69 -15.75 -23.01
N VAL A 117 33.00 -14.53 -22.57
CA VAL A 117 32.89 -13.30 -23.37
C VAL A 117 34.10 -13.15 -24.28
N ARG A 118 35.26 -13.70 -23.88
CA ARG A 118 36.53 -13.54 -24.60
C ARG A 118 36.98 -14.80 -25.31
N GLU A 119 37.33 -14.64 -26.59
CA GLU A 119 37.98 -15.64 -27.44
C GLU A 119 39.40 -15.21 -27.80
N ASP A 120 40.40 -16.01 -27.46
CA ASP A 120 41.80 -15.77 -27.83
C ASP A 120 42.10 -16.31 -29.24
N GLN A 121 42.82 -15.55 -30.07
CA GLN A 121 43.25 -16.05 -31.39
C GLN A 121 44.47 -16.97 -31.27
N LYS A 122 44.41 -18.16 -31.89
CA LYS A 122 45.32 -19.32 -31.70
C LYS A 122 46.83 -19.05 -31.91
N THR A 123 47.24 -17.94 -32.52
CA THR A 123 48.66 -17.69 -32.89
C THR A 123 49.49 -16.94 -31.84
N ALA A 124 48.96 -16.62 -30.66
CA ALA A 124 49.68 -15.83 -29.66
C ALA A 124 49.75 -16.48 -28.27
N LYS A 125 50.28 -17.71 -28.17
CA LYS A 125 50.95 -18.15 -26.95
C LYS A 125 52.45 -18.03 -27.20
N ASN A 126 53.10 -17.10 -26.50
CA ASN A 126 54.54 -17.11 -26.10
C ASN A 126 55.39 -15.84 -26.33
N GLN A 127 54.84 -14.63 -26.51
CA GLN A 127 55.67 -13.40 -26.52
C GLN A 127 55.08 -12.15 -25.84
N GLY A 128 54.18 -12.30 -24.86
CA GLY A 128 53.70 -11.16 -24.05
C GLY A 128 52.76 -10.16 -24.77
N TYR A 129 52.29 -10.51 -25.97
CA TYR A 129 51.28 -9.77 -26.73
C TYR A 129 49.93 -10.50 -26.72
N TRP A 130 48.84 -9.73 -26.69
CA TRP A 130 47.47 -10.21 -26.60
C TRP A 130 46.67 -9.85 -27.85
N LYS A 131 45.98 -10.86 -28.39
CA LYS A 131 45.07 -10.73 -29.53
C LYS A 131 43.81 -11.53 -29.23
N PHE A 132 42.70 -10.84 -29.02
CA PHE A 132 41.45 -11.46 -28.59
C PHE A 132 40.24 -10.71 -29.11
N THR A 133 39.10 -11.38 -29.12
CA THR A 133 37.79 -10.83 -29.46
C THR A 133 36.86 -10.93 -28.26
N LEU A 134 36.05 -9.90 -28.03
CA LEU A 134 34.98 -9.89 -27.04
C LEU A 134 33.63 -9.99 -27.76
N THR A 135 32.82 -10.98 -27.41
CA THR A 135 31.46 -11.16 -27.94
C THR A 135 30.51 -10.28 -27.14
N LEU A 136 29.95 -9.25 -27.78
CA LEU A 136 29.08 -8.24 -27.16
C LEU A 136 27.75 -8.17 -27.94
N LYS A 137 26.94 -7.11 -27.75
CA LYS A 137 25.61 -7.02 -28.38
C LYS A 137 25.72 -6.72 -29.87
N HIS A 138 26.27 -5.56 -30.23
CA HIS A 138 26.66 -5.16 -31.59
C HIS A 138 27.24 -3.72 -31.57
N GLN A 139 27.85 -3.31 -32.69
CA GLN A 139 28.48 -1.99 -32.84
C GLN A 139 27.53 -0.79 -32.73
N THR A 140 26.25 -0.94 -33.09
CA THR A 140 25.24 0.15 -33.01
C THR A 140 24.54 0.24 -31.64
N ALA A 141 24.87 -0.64 -30.69
CA ALA A 141 24.33 -0.60 -29.33
C ALA A 141 25.10 0.43 -28.50
N THR A 142 24.41 1.07 -27.55
CA THR A 142 25.05 1.99 -26.62
C THR A 142 26.11 1.29 -25.77
N ILE A 143 27.09 2.04 -25.26
CA ILE A 143 28.09 1.51 -24.32
C ILE A 143 27.40 0.79 -23.14
N LYS A 144 26.30 1.36 -22.61
CA LYS A 144 25.52 0.76 -21.52
C LYS A 144 24.95 -0.61 -21.88
N GLU A 145 24.39 -0.77 -23.06
CA GLU A 145 23.84 -2.05 -23.53
C GLU A 145 24.92 -3.11 -23.74
N ASN A 146 26.10 -2.72 -24.24
CA ASN A 146 27.24 -3.64 -24.38
C ASN A 146 27.83 -4.05 -23.02
N LEU A 147 27.80 -3.18 -22.00
CA LEU A 147 28.17 -3.51 -20.63
C LEU A 147 27.19 -4.48 -19.96
N GLU A 148 25.88 -4.38 -20.27
CA GLU A 148 24.87 -5.30 -19.73
C GLU A 148 25.08 -6.75 -20.16
N VAL A 149 25.65 -7.01 -21.35
CA VAL A 149 26.01 -8.37 -21.78
C VAL A 149 26.96 -9.04 -20.78
N VAL A 150 27.96 -8.29 -20.29
CA VAL A 150 28.93 -8.81 -19.32
C VAL A 150 28.30 -8.97 -17.94
N LYS A 151 27.43 -8.04 -17.52
CA LYS A 151 26.69 -8.17 -16.24
C LYS A 151 25.75 -9.37 -16.24
N GLN A 152 25.08 -9.65 -17.36
CA GLN A 152 24.23 -10.81 -17.52
C GLN A 152 25.04 -12.11 -17.50
N LYS A 153 26.15 -12.16 -18.24
CA LYS A 153 27.08 -13.30 -18.21
C LYS A 153 27.67 -13.53 -16.82
N TRP A 154 27.95 -12.46 -16.07
CA TRP A 154 28.37 -12.55 -14.67
C TRP A 154 27.28 -13.15 -13.76
N LYS A 155 26.01 -12.73 -13.91
CA LYS A 155 24.88 -13.35 -13.19
C LYS A 155 24.70 -14.83 -13.56
N GLU A 156 24.84 -15.18 -14.83
CA GLU A 156 24.81 -16.57 -15.31
C GLU A 156 25.96 -17.39 -14.74
N TYR A 157 27.18 -16.84 -14.73
CA TYR A 157 28.37 -17.45 -14.15
C TYR A 157 28.25 -17.67 -12.64
N GLN A 158 27.66 -16.72 -11.91
CA GLN A 158 27.33 -16.89 -10.49
C GLN A 158 26.34 -18.04 -10.30
N LYS A 159 25.27 -18.11 -11.10
CA LYS A 159 24.31 -19.23 -11.08
C LYS A 159 24.92 -20.58 -11.45
N ALA A 160 25.87 -20.62 -12.38
CA ALA A 160 26.56 -21.85 -12.79
C ALA A 160 27.57 -22.32 -11.74
N ASN A 161 28.34 -21.40 -11.13
CA ASN A 161 29.25 -21.73 -10.03
C ASN A 161 28.52 -22.10 -8.73
N LEU A 162 27.29 -21.60 -8.52
CA LEU A 162 26.40 -22.11 -7.47
C LEU A 162 26.02 -23.59 -7.70
N LYS A 163 25.96 -24.06 -8.96
CA LYS A 163 25.70 -25.47 -9.31
C LYS A 163 26.96 -26.35 -9.28
N GLU A 164 28.14 -25.85 -9.64
CA GLU A 164 29.39 -26.65 -9.62
C GLU A 164 30.03 -26.78 -8.23
N THR A 165 29.62 -25.97 -7.25
CA THR A 165 30.04 -26.16 -5.85
C THR A 165 29.39 -27.41 -5.19
N PHE A 166 28.49 -28.11 -5.89
CA PHE A 166 27.88 -29.38 -5.45
C PHE A 166 28.75 -30.63 -5.67
N GLN A 167 29.99 -30.54 -6.18
CA GLN A 167 30.84 -31.73 -6.40
C GLN A 167 32.27 -31.71 -5.86
N GLU A 168 32.73 -30.65 -5.17
CA GLU A 168 33.96 -30.74 -4.37
C GLU A 168 33.70 -30.28 -2.93
N GLN A 169 33.14 -31.20 -2.14
CA GLN A 169 33.09 -31.08 -0.69
C GLN A 169 34.47 -31.34 -0.08
N THR A 170 35.18 -30.27 0.23
CA THR A 170 36.09 -30.25 1.38
C THR A 170 35.59 -29.22 2.38
N THR A 171 34.81 -29.74 3.34
CA THR A 171 34.64 -29.26 4.73
C THR A 171 34.78 -27.76 4.99
N ASP A 172 33.68 -27.01 4.89
CA ASP A 172 33.39 -25.94 5.84
C ASP A 172 31.87 -25.77 5.99
N ASN A 173 31.33 -26.10 7.16
CA ASN A 173 29.89 -26.14 7.47
C ASN A 173 29.36 -24.74 7.81
N SER A 174 29.17 -23.88 6.82
CA SER A 174 28.47 -22.60 6.98
C SER A 174 27.16 -22.64 6.19
N LEU A 175 26.03 -22.85 6.87
CA LEU A 175 24.69 -22.79 6.26
C LEU A 175 24.39 -21.35 5.78
N ASP A 176 24.07 -21.18 4.49
CA ASP A 176 23.60 -19.91 3.96
C ASP A 176 22.11 -19.72 4.26
N TRP A 177 21.84 -19.01 5.35
CA TRP A 177 20.48 -18.76 5.82
C TRP A 177 19.68 -17.82 4.92
N GLN A 178 20.33 -16.99 4.11
CA GLN A 178 19.64 -16.05 3.22
C GLN A 178 19.04 -16.79 2.03
N ASP A 179 19.81 -17.72 1.46
CA ASP A 179 19.33 -18.63 0.42
C ASP A 179 18.23 -19.56 0.94
N ILE A 180 18.37 -20.11 2.15
CA ILE A 180 17.35 -20.97 2.77
C ILE A 180 16.04 -20.22 2.97
N CYS A 181 16.08 -19.01 3.55
CA CYS A 181 14.87 -18.19 3.75
C CYS A 181 14.26 -17.77 2.41
N GLY A 182 15.09 -17.41 1.42
CA GLY A 182 14.63 -17.10 0.07
C GLY A 182 13.90 -18.27 -0.59
N ALA A 183 14.48 -19.47 -0.56
CA ALA A 183 13.87 -20.68 -1.13
C ALA A 183 12.54 -21.05 -0.43
N MET A 184 12.44 -20.84 0.88
CA MET A 184 11.19 -21.03 1.62
C MET A 184 10.14 -19.97 1.24
N LEU A 185 10.54 -18.71 1.02
CA LEU A 185 9.65 -17.63 0.59
C LEU A 185 9.16 -17.77 -0.85
N GLU A 186 9.92 -18.38 -1.75
CA GLU A 186 9.50 -18.59 -3.15
C GLU A 186 8.15 -19.32 -3.25
N LYS A 187 7.85 -20.22 -2.29
CA LYS A 187 6.56 -20.92 -2.19
C LYS A 187 5.38 -19.95 -1.99
N HIS A 188 5.64 -18.75 -1.47
CA HIS A 188 4.66 -17.71 -1.15
C HIS A 188 4.63 -16.56 -2.18
N LYS A 189 5.31 -16.66 -3.33
CA LYS A 189 5.20 -15.65 -4.42
C LYS A 189 3.83 -15.60 -5.09
N ARG A 190 3.05 -16.67 -4.98
CA ARG A 190 1.70 -16.76 -5.57
C ARG A 190 0.70 -16.04 -4.67
N LEU A 191 -0.20 -15.27 -5.29
CA LEU A 191 -1.32 -14.63 -4.59
C LEU A 191 -2.30 -15.69 -4.05
N THR A 192 -2.82 -15.47 -2.84
CA THR A 192 -3.85 -16.35 -2.23
C THR A 192 -5.16 -16.36 -3.01
N THR A 193 -5.47 -15.28 -3.75
CA THR A 193 -6.60 -15.23 -4.70
C THR A 193 -6.48 -16.26 -5.83
N ASN A 194 -5.26 -16.65 -6.22
CA ASN A 194 -5.07 -17.72 -7.21
C ASN A 194 -5.63 -19.05 -6.71
N GLU A 195 -5.82 -19.23 -5.40
CA GLU A 195 -6.41 -20.44 -4.84
C GLU A 195 -7.93 -20.54 -5.07
N LEU A 196 -8.60 -19.43 -5.32
CA LEU A 196 -10.00 -19.45 -5.75
C LEU A 196 -10.09 -19.61 -7.26
N LEU A 197 -9.24 -18.87 -7.98
CA LEU A 197 -9.20 -18.83 -9.44
C LEU A 197 -8.47 -20.04 -10.07
N PHE A 198 -8.10 -21.04 -9.25
CA PHE A 198 -7.20 -22.16 -9.50
C PHE A 198 -7.34 -22.96 -10.81
N ALA A 199 -8.42 -22.80 -11.57
CA ALA A 199 -8.75 -23.67 -12.69
C ALA A 199 -8.25 -23.18 -14.04
N ASP A 200 -7.97 -21.89 -14.19
CA ASP A 200 -7.41 -21.36 -15.42
C ASP A 200 -5.93 -21.02 -15.18
N ASP A 201 -5.03 -21.81 -15.77
CA ASP A 201 -3.58 -21.54 -15.71
C ASP A 201 -3.26 -20.15 -16.28
N GLU A 202 -4.14 -19.60 -17.12
CA GLU A 202 -4.05 -18.26 -17.65
C GLU A 202 -4.45 -17.19 -16.61
N MET A 203 -5.26 -17.50 -15.58
CA MET A 203 -5.71 -16.55 -14.52
C MET A 203 -4.81 -16.53 -13.28
N LYS A 204 -3.60 -17.11 -13.35
CA LYS A 204 -2.62 -17.07 -12.27
C LYS A 204 -1.73 -15.84 -12.39
N PHE A 205 -1.67 -15.06 -11.32
CA PHE A 205 -0.80 -13.88 -11.26
C PHE A 205 0.28 -14.02 -10.19
N GLU A 206 1.47 -13.53 -10.53
CA GLU A 206 2.53 -13.28 -9.55
C GLU A 206 2.28 -11.95 -8.85
N LEU A 207 2.72 -11.82 -7.59
CA LEU A 207 2.52 -10.63 -6.76
C LEU A 207 2.89 -9.34 -7.51
N GLU A 208 4.06 -9.32 -8.13
CA GLU A 208 4.63 -8.15 -8.83
C GLU A 208 3.79 -7.70 -10.05
N ALA A 209 3.01 -8.61 -10.65
CA ALA A 209 2.21 -8.31 -11.83
C ALA A 209 0.92 -7.53 -11.52
N ILE A 210 0.39 -7.65 -10.29
CA ILE A 210 -0.93 -7.11 -9.92
C ILE A 210 -0.87 -6.16 -8.71
N HIS A 211 0.16 -6.23 -7.88
CA HIS A 211 0.20 -5.52 -6.60
C HIS A 211 0.08 -3.99 -6.78
N VAL A 212 -1.02 -3.42 -6.31
CA VAL A 212 -1.21 -1.99 -6.14
C VAL A 212 -0.99 -1.65 -4.66
N PRO A 213 -0.06 -0.74 -4.32
CA PRO A 213 0.27 -0.44 -2.93
C PRO A 213 -0.89 0.17 -2.16
N LEU A 214 -1.17 -0.33 -0.96
CA LEU A 214 -2.21 0.21 -0.07
C LEU A 214 -1.60 1.15 0.96
N ALA A 215 -2.29 2.26 1.23
CA ALA A 215 -1.96 3.15 2.33
C ALA A 215 -2.31 2.50 3.68
N LEU A 216 -1.58 2.90 4.73
CA LEU A 216 -1.74 2.42 6.08
C LEU A 216 -1.99 3.60 7.03
N VAL A 217 -2.83 3.40 8.04
CA VAL A 217 -3.05 4.40 9.10
C VAL A 217 -2.65 3.82 10.44
N GLU A 218 -1.80 4.53 11.18
CA GLU A 218 -1.47 4.19 12.57
C GLU A 218 -2.71 4.36 13.44
N ARG A 219 -3.05 3.33 14.22
CA ARG A 219 -4.21 3.32 15.13
C ARG A 219 -3.74 3.15 16.57
N ASN A 220 -4.21 4.04 17.44
CA ASN A 220 -4.19 3.79 18.88
C ASN A 220 -5.48 3.09 19.30
N LYS A 221 -5.41 2.23 20.31
CA LYS A 221 -6.61 1.77 21.01
C LYS A 221 -7.28 2.96 21.73
N PRO A 222 -8.62 3.08 21.69
CA PRO A 222 -9.30 4.11 22.46
C PRO A 222 -8.98 3.92 23.95
N LYS A 223 -8.68 5.01 24.67
CA LYS A 223 -8.70 4.99 26.14
C LYS A 223 -10.14 4.66 26.53
N LYS A 224 -10.35 3.63 27.37
CA LYS A 224 -11.67 3.41 27.99
C LYS A 224 -12.14 4.75 28.58
N CYS A 225 -13.19 5.35 28.03
CA CYS A 225 -14.00 6.27 28.81
C CYS A 225 -14.61 5.44 29.92
N SER A 226 -14.13 5.64 31.15
CA SER A 226 -14.65 5.05 32.38
C SER A 226 -15.89 5.82 32.87
N GLU A 227 -16.78 6.19 31.96
CA GLU A 227 -18.07 6.77 32.29
C GLU A 227 -19.12 5.95 31.54
N ASP A 228 -20.15 5.51 32.25
CA ASP A 228 -21.33 4.85 31.69
C ASP A 228 -21.96 5.79 30.64
N ILE A 229 -21.66 5.55 29.36
CA ILE A 229 -22.22 6.30 28.24
C ILE A 229 -23.40 5.48 27.69
N SER A 230 -24.56 6.14 27.57
CA SER A 230 -25.86 5.50 27.32
C SER A 230 -25.94 4.76 25.98
N ALA A 231 -26.89 3.82 25.92
CA ALA A 231 -27.25 2.99 24.76
C ALA A 231 -27.69 3.79 23.51
N GLU A 232 -27.68 5.12 23.56
CA GLU A 232 -28.13 6.03 22.51
C GLU A 232 -26.99 6.50 21.58
N GLN A 233 -25.73 6.12 21.82
CA GLN A 233 -24.58 6.43 20.93
C GLN A 233 -24.32 5.36 19.84
N GLY A 234 -25.38 4.68 19.40
CA GLY A 234 -25.37 3.50 18.51
C GLY A 234 -24.75 3.69 17.11
N SER A 235 -24.57 4.92 16.65
CA SER A 235 -23.97 5.27 15.35
C SER A 235 -22.45 5.49 15.41
N ARG A 236 -21.87 5.74 16.59
CA ARG A 236 -20.40 5.77 16.80
C ARG A 236 -19.77 4.37 17.02
N LEU A 237 -20.59 3.33 17.04
CA LEU A 237 -20.12 1.93 17.20
C LEU A 237 -19.55 1.32 15.91
N TYR A 238 -19.85 1.90 14.74
CA TYR A 238 -19.34 1.42 13.43
C TYR A 238 -18.33 2.35 12.78
N GLU A 239 -18.25 3.60 13.24
CA GLU A 239 -17.07 4.44 13.06
C GLU A 239 -16.59 4.82 14.45
N PRO A 240 -15.66 4.04 15.04
CA PRO A 240 -14.97 4.54 16.20
C PRO A 240 -14.32 5.86 15.80
N SER A 241 -14.52 6.90 16.61
CA SER A 241 -13.75 8.14 16.52
C SER A 241 -12.31 7.81 16.89
N TYR A 242 -11.58 7.20 15.96
CA TYR A 242 -10.19 6.92 16.13
C TYR A 242 -9.43 8.22 15.88
N GLU A 243 -8.49 8.55 16.75
CA GLU A 243 -7.48 9.55 16.40
C GLU A 243 -6.59 8.95 15.31
N GLU A 244 -6.80 9.36 14.06
CA GLU A 244 -5.83 9.11 12.99
C GLU A 244 -4.57 9.91 13.31
N LYS A 245 -3.58 9.25 13.91
CA LYS A 245 -2.30 9.90 14.21
C LYS A 245 -1.58 10.30 12.93
N GLN A 246 -1.46 9.34 12.03
CA GLN A 246 -0.64 9.49 10.84
C GLN A 246 -1.05 8.47 9.76
N ARG A 247 -1.22 8.98 8.54
CA ARG A 247 -1.35 8.19 7.33
C ARG A 247 0.03 7.98 6.70
N PHE A 248 0.31 6.76 6.27
CA PHE A 248 1.52 6.34 5.58
C PHE A 248 1.17 5.80 4.21
N GLU A 249 1.78 6.37 3.18
CA GLU A 249 1.84 5.70 1.87
C GLU A 249 2.76 4.48 1.96
N HIS A 250 2.54 3.50 1.09
CA HIS A 250 3.20 2.19 1.17
C HIS A 250 4.74 2.28 1.21
N GLU A 251 5.34 3.07 0.32
CA GLU A 251 6.80 3.26 0.27
C GLU A 251 7.31 3.93 1.56
N ALA A 252 6.59 4.96 2.03
CA ALA A 252 6.93 5.64 3.26
C ALA A 252 6.83 4.71 4.48
N PHE A 253 5.89 3.76 4.49
CA PHE A 253 5.78 2.74 5.53
C PHE A 253 6.99 1.80 5.53
N LEU A 254 7.37 1.27 4.36
CA LEU A 254 8.54 0.40 4.23
C LEU A 254 9.82 1.11 4.67
N GLU A 255 10.04 2.33 4.19
CA GLU A 255 11.24 3.08 4.54
C GLU A 255 11.29 3.50 6.01
N LYS A 256 10.24 4.19 6.50
CA LYS A 256 10.27 4.78 7.85
C LYS A 256 10.08 3.73 8.94
N ILE A 257 9.15 2.79 8.76
CA ILE A 257 8.78 1.84 9.83
C ILE A 257 9.64 0.58 9.76
N ILE A 258 9.80 -0.02 8.57
CA ILE A 258 10.50 -1.31 8.43
C ILE A 258 12.03 -1.15 8.42
N ARG A 259 12.58 -0.22 7.61
CA ARG A 259 14.05 0.02 7.55
C ARG A 259 14.53 0.91 8.68
N ASP A 260 13.98 2.11 8.80
CA ASP A 260 14.50 3.13 9.72
C ASP A 260 14.03 2.91 11.18
N GLY A 261 13.05 2.02 11.40
CA GLY A 261 12.58 1.67 12.74
C GLY A 261 12.00 2.88 13.49
N VAL A 262 11.25 3.74 12.81
CA VAL A 262 10.58 4.89 13.42
C VAL A 262 9.30 4.43 14.09
N GLY A 263 9.10 4.74 15.37
CA GLY A 263 7.86 4.38 16.09
C GLY A 263 8.07 4.01 17.56
N LYS A 264 6.99 3.65 18.26
CA LYS A 264 6.99 3.26 19.69
C LYS A 264 7.84 2.01 19.96
N THR A 265 7.86 1.07 19.03
CA THR A 265 8.52 -0.24 19.09
C THR A 265 9.80 -0.28 18.27
N GLN A 266 10.18 0.83 17.65
CA GLN A 266 11.33 0.91 16.75
C GLN A 266 11.28 -0.12 15.60
N GLY A 267 10.08 -0.42 15.10
CA GLY A 267 9.86 -1.42 14.05
C GLY A 267 10.03 -2.89 14.50
N HIS A 268 10.09 -3.17 15.81
CA HIS A 268 10.24 -4.54 16.31
C HIS A 268 8.93 -5.33 16.39
N LEU A 269 7.81 -4.71 16.73
CA LEU A 269 6.53 -5.41 16.93
C LEU A 269 5.42 -4.66 16.18
N ILE A 270 5.05 -5.17 15.01
CA ILE A 270 4.14 -4.53 14.08
C ILE A 270 2.91 -5.40 13.89
N ALA A 271 1.72 -4.80 14.00
CA ALA A 271 0.44 -5.45 13.77
C ALA A 271 -0.27 -4.80 12.58
N LEU A 272 -0.54 -5.58 11.54
CA LEU A 272 -1.29 -5.18 10.35
C LEU A 272 -2.74 -5.65 10.49
N ILE A 273 -3.66 -4.71 10.67
CA ILE A 273 -5.09 -4.99 10.79
C ILE A 273 -5.85 -4.53 9.55
N GLY A 274 -7.00 -5.14 9.30
CA GLY A 274 -7.82 -4.78 8.15
C GLY A 274 -9.01 -5.71 7.98
N GLU A 275 -9.99 -5.26 7.21
CA GLU A 275 -11.15 -6.06 6.85
C GLU A 275 -10.75 -7.35 6.12
N PRO A 276 -11.61 -8.37 6.10
CA PRO A 276 -11.45 -9.50 5.18
C PRO A 276 -11.26 -9.01 3.74
N GLY A 277 -10.36 -9.65 2.99
CA GLY A 277 -10.05 -9.23 1.62
C GLY A 277 -9.26 -7.92 1.46
N ALA A 278 -8.90 -7.22 2.55
CA ALA A 278 -8.16 -5.95 2.52
C ALA A 278 -6.68 -6.07 2.07
N GLY A 279 -6.21 -7.26 1.66
CA GLY A 279 -4.83 -7.45 1.19
C GLY A 279 -3.77 -7.61 2.27
N LYS A 280 -4.13 -7.95 3.52
CA LYS A 280 -3.18 -8.14 4.64
C LYS A 280 -2.06 -9.14 4.32
N THR A 281 -2.42 -10.33 3.85
CA THR A 281 -1.46 -11.37 3.42
C THR A 281 -0.57 -10.86 2.28
N THR A 282 -1.15 -10.14 1.30
CA THR A 282 -0.40 -9.53 0.18
C THR A 282 0.60 -8.47 0.66
N GLN A 283 0.22 -7.65 1.64
CA GLN A 283 1.11 -6.67 2.26
C GLN A 283 2.24 -7.37 3.04
N LEU A 284 1.93 -8.44 3.77
CA LEU A 284 2.92 -9.23 4.49
C LEU A 284 3.91 -9.90 3.52
N GLN A 285 3.44 -10.41 2.37
CA GLN A 285 4.29 -10.94 1.30
C GLN A 285 5.22 -9.85 0.75
N THR A 286 4.69 -8.65 0.51
CA THR A 286 5.48 -7.52 0.00
C THR A 286 6.59 -7.12 0.97
N ILE A 287 6.28 -7.08 2.27
CA ILE A 287 7.28 -6.85 3.33
C ILE A 287 8.34 -7.95 3.34
N ALA A 288 7.95 -9.23 3.19
CA ALA A 288 8.87 -10.37 3.17
C ALA A 288 9.94 -10.23 2.07
N PHE A 289 9.51 -10.01 0.83
CA PHE A 289 10.42 -9.87 -0.31
C PHE A 289 11.25 -8.59 -0.20
N TRP A 290 10.67 -7.50 0.33
CA TRP A 290 11.39 -6.26 0.52
C TRP A 290 12.53 -6.40 1.55
N ILE A 291 12.29 -7.09 2.67
CA ILE A 291 13.33 -7.39 3.67
C ILE A 291 14.48 -8.19 3.04
N LEU A 292 14.15 -9.22 2.26
CA LEU A 292 15.13 -10.09 1.60
C LEU A 292 15.95 -9.33 0.56
N ASN A 293 15.28 -8.56 -0.31
CA ASN A 293 15.90 -7.83 -1.42
C ASN A 293 16.80 -6.67 -0.96
N ASN A 294 16.49 -6.06 0.18
CA ASN A 294 17.27 -4.96 0.76
C ASN A 294 18.28 -5.43 1.82
N ASN A 295 18.42 -6.74 2.01
CA ASN A 295 19.34 -7.35 2.98
C ASN A 295 19.16 -6.83 4.42
N LEU A 296 17.91 -6.59 4.84
CA LEU A 296 17.57 -6.06 6.17
C LEU A 296 17.50 -7.16 7.24
N GLY A 297 17.44 -8.43 6.83
CA GLY A 297 17.37 -9.57 7.72
C GLY A 297 16.86 -10.83 7.01
N LEU A 298 16.52 -11.83 7.81
CA LEU A 298 16.08 -13.15 7.39
C LEU A 298 14.56 -13.29 7.66
N PRO A 299 13.72 -13.14 6.63
CA PRO A 299 12.28 -13.30 6.76
C PRO A 299 11.87 -14.77 6.86
N ILE A 300 11.14 -15.10 7.92
CA ILE A 300 10.57 -16.42 8.19
C ILE A 300 9.05 -16.27 8.19
N TRP A 301 8.40 -16.88 7.20
CA TRP A 301 6.95 -16.92 7.06
C TRP A 301 6.33 -18.06 7.87
N ILE A 302 5.28 -17.74 8.64
CA ILE A 302 4.48 -18.71 9.39
C ILE A 302 3.01 -18.40 9.17
N SER A 303 2.28 -19.32 8.54
CA SER A 303 0.82 -19.32 8.58
C SER A 303 0.38 -19.76 9.97
N LEU A 304 -0.33 -18.92 10.71
CA LEU A 304 -0.70 -19.23 12.09
C LEU A 304 -1.74 -20.36 12.19
N ALA A 305 -2.46 -20.65 11.10
CA ALA A 305 -3.29 -21.84 10.97
C ALA A 305 -2.47 -23.14 11.06
N ASP A 306 -1.21 -23.13 10.58
CA ASP A 306 -0.33 -24.31 10.56
C ASP A 306 0.26 -24.67 11.92
N LEU A 307 0.15 -23.78 12.91
CA LEU A 307 0.63 -24.06 14.27
C LEU A 307 -0.09 -25.27 14.88
N GLN A 308 -1.35 -25.54 14.51
CA GLN A 308 -2.15 -26.68 14.99
C GLN A 308 -2.10 -26.87 16.53
N GLY A 309 -2.00 -25.76 17.28
CA GLY A 309 -1.91 -25.74 18.74
C GLY A 309 -0.50 -25.93 19.32
N LYS A 310 0.55 -25.99 18.49
CA LYS A 310 1.95 -25.89 18.91
C LYS A 310 2.33 -24.43 19.21
N SER A 311 3.32 -24.24 20.07
CA SER A 311 3.94 -22.92 20.24
C SER A 311 4.78 -22.55 19.02
N VAL A 312 4.96 -21.24 18.77
CA VAL A 312 5.84 -20.71 17.71
C VAL A 312 7.25 -21.30 17.81
N GLU A 313 7.83 -21.40 19.02
CA GLU A 313 9.14 -22.03 19.24
C GLU A 313 9.20 -23.49 18.76
N ASN A 314 8.20 -24.29 19.11
CA ASN A 314 8.16 -25.70 18.74
C ASN A 314 7.95 -25.88 17.24
N TYR A 315 7.07 -25.08 16.63
CA TYR A 315 6.85 -25.10 15.19
C TYR A 315 8.12 -24.74 14.42
N LEU A 316 8.84 -23.70 14.86
CA LEU A 316 10.09 -23.27 14.25
C LEU A 316 11.14 -24.38 14.24
N LEU A 317 11.33 -25.09 15.36
CA LEU A 317 12.34 -26.14 15.47
C LEU A 317 11.93 -27.46 14.81
N GLN A 318 10.69 -27.90 15.02
CA GLN A 318 10.28 -29.26 14.63
C GLN A 318 9.73 -29.35 13.20
N ASP A 319 9.11 -28.28 12.71
CA ASP A 319 8.42 -28.26 11.42
C ASP A 319 9.15 -27.35 10.44
N TRP A 320 9.31 -26.07 10.76
CA TRP A 320 9.88 -25.09 9.84
C TRP A 320 11.35 -25.39 9.52
N LEU A 321 12.21 -25.50 10.53
CA LEU A 321 13.66 -25.73 10.36
C LEU A 321 13.94 -27.07 9.68
N LYS A 322 13.16 -28.09 10.05
CA LYS A 322 13.20 -29.41 9.42
C LYS A 322 12.90 -29.34 7.92
N ASN A 323 11.85 -28.61 7.54
CA ASN A 323 11.46 -28.42 6.14
C ASN A 323 12.45 -27.53 5.38
N ALA A 324 12.97 -26.48 6.02
CA ALA A 324 13.92 -25.54 5.44
C ALA A 324 15.27 -26.20 5.11
N LEU A 325 15.70 -27.16 5.93
CA LEU A 325 16.92 -27.93 5.71
C LEU A 325 16.70 -29.22 4.91
N GLU A 326 15.45 -29.59 4.61
CA GLU A 326 15.06 -30.84 3.94
C GLU A 326 15.62 -32.11 4.61
N VAL A 327 15.68 -32.12 5.96
CA VAL A 327 16.25 -33.22 6.75
C VAL A 327 15.19 -34.03 7.48
N VAL A 328 15.44 -35.32 7.68
CA VAL A 328 14.57 -36.18 8.48
C VAL A 328 14.63 -35.83 9.98
N ARG A 329 15.81 -35.42 10.46
CA ARG A 329 16.06 -35.01 11.85
C ARG A 329 17.09 -33.88 11.87
N VAL A 330 16.76 -32.80 12.58
CA VAL A 330 17.66 -31.66 12.80
C VAL A 330 18.70 -32.04 13.86
N LYS A 331 19.96 -31.65 13.65
CA LYS A 331 21.04 -31.83 14.64
C LYS A 331 21.08 -30.67 15.62
N GLU A 332 21.53 -30.92 16.85
CA GLU A 332 21.65 -29.91 17.91
C GLU A 332 22.53 -28.71 17.50
N GLU A 333 23.61 -28.94 16.74
CA GLU A 333 24.45 -27.89 16.17
C GLU A 333 23.67 -26.94 15.23
N GLN A 334 22.72 -27.47 14.46
CA GLN A 334 21.89 -26.69 13.53
C GLN A 334 20.81 -25.90 14.29
N GLU A 335 20.22 -26.49 15.34
CA GLU A 335 19.29 -25.80 16.23
C GLU A 335 19.97 -24.62 16.95
N ASN A 336 21.19 -24.83 17.45
CA ASN A 336 21.97 -23.79 18.10
C ASN A 336 22.36 -22.68 17.10
N ALA A 337 22.83 -23.04 15.91
CA ALA A 337 23.13 -22.07 14.85
C ALA A 337 21.89 -21.26 14.44
N PHE A 338 20.71 -21.89 14.40
CA PHE A 338 19.45 -21.23 14.12
C PHE A 338 19.04 -20.28 15.26
N ALA A 339 19.14 -20.72 16.52
CA ALA A 339 18.84 -19.88 17.68
C ALA A 339 19.78 -18.66 17.79
N ASP A 340 21.03 -18.79 17.37
CA ASP A 340 22.00 -17.69 17.33
C ASP A 340 21.63 -16.59 16.31
N LEU A 341 20.85 -16.91 15.27
CA LEU A 341 20.32 -15.90 14.35
C LEU A 341 19.37 -14.93 15.04
N PHE A 342 18.54 -15.45 15.95
CA PHE A 342 17.59 -14.65 16.73
C PHE A 342 18.34 -13.79 17.74
N LYS A 343 19.36 -14.33 18.43
CA LYS A 343 20.20 -13.54 19.35
C LYS A 343 20.91 -12.37 18.68
N ASN A 344 21.24 -12.50 17.40
CA ASN A 344 21.88 -11.45 16.61
C ASN A 344 20.88 -10.48 15.95
N ASN A 345 19.60 -10.50 16.33
CA ASN A 345 18.53 -9.64 15.80
C ASN A 345 18.39 -9.68 14.27
N ARG A 346 18.77 -10.79 13.63
CA ARG A 346 18.73 -10.92 12.17
C ARG A 346 17.41 -11.46 11.63
N VAL A 347 16.52 -11.94 12.49
CA VAL A 347 15.32 -12.67 12.06
C VAL A 347 14.08 -11.78 12.10
N TRP A 348 13.29 -11.86 11.03
CA TRP A 348 11.95 -11.31 10.93
C TRP A 348 10.92 -12.44 10.92
N LEU A 349 10.05 -12.50 11.92
CA LEU A 349 8.91 -13.40 11.95
C LEU A 349 7.69 -12.73 11.31
N LEU A 350 7.21 -13.33 10.22
CA LEU A 350 6.03 -12.89 9.48
C LEU A 350 4.90 -13.86 9.80
N LEU A 351 4.02 -13.45 10.70
CA LEU A 351 2.95 -14.27 11.24
C LEU A 351 1.64 -13.92 10.54
N ASP A 352 1.15 -14.80 9.67
CA ASP A 352 -0.06 -14.55 8.89
C ASP A 352 -1.31 -15.13 9.54
N ALA A 353 -2.40 -14.37 9.48
CA ALA A 353 -3.78 -14.73 9.84
C ALA A 353 -3.95 -15.21 11.29
N ALA A 354 -3.70 -14.34 12.28
CA ALA A 354 -3.93 -14.68 13.70
C ALA A 354 -5.39 -15.04 14.01
N ASP A 355 -6.34 -14.53 13.23
CA ASP A 355 -7.75 -14.88 13.36
C ASP A 355 -8.08 -16.34 12.97
N GLU A 356 -7.17 -17.03 12.29
CA GLU A 356 -7.29 -18.44 11.87
C GLU A 356 -6.60 -19.42 12.84
N MET A 357 -6.13 -18.93 13.98
CA MET A 357 -5.62 -19.81 15.04
C MET A 357 -6.75 -20.56 15.74
N SER A 358 -6.43 -21.78 16.15
CA SER A 358 -7.26 -22.62 17.03
C SER A 358 -7.25 -22.16 18.49
N SER A 359 -7.45 -20.86 18.74
CA SER A 359 -7.32 -20.20 20.04
C SER A 359 -8.45 -19.20 20.28
N PRO A 360 -8.98 -19.05 21.52
CA PRO A 360 -10.04 -18.09 21.79
C PRO A 360 -9.48 -16.66 21.95
N GLN A 361 -8.19 -16.54 22.27
CA GLN A 361 -7.48 -15.26 22.42
C GLN A 361 -6.14 -15.31 21.66
N PRO A 362 -6.18 -15.40 20.32
CA PRO A 362 -4.99 -15.66 19.51
C PRO A 362 -3.91 -14.58 19.70
N LEU A 363 -4.31 -13.32 19.81
CA LEU A 363 -3.39 -12.21 19.99
C LEU A 363 -2.68 -12.22 21.36
N THR A 364 -3.38 -12.64 22.42
CA THR A 364 -2.79 -12.79 23.75
C THR A 364 -1.84 -13.97 23.79
N GLU A 365 -2.23 -15.08 23.17
CA GLU A 365 -1.40 -16.28 23.09
C GLU A 365 -0.09 -16.01 22.33
N ILE A 366 -0.15 -15.40 21.15
CA ILE A 366 1.06 -15.02 20.40
C ILE A 366 1.94 -14.10 21.25
N SER A 367 1.36 -13.07 21.87
CA SER A 367 2.13 -12.14 22.71
C SER A 367 2.82 -12.83 23.89
N GLN A 368 2.25 -13.91 24.43
CA GLN A 368 2.87 -14.72 25.50
C GLN A 368 3.93 -15.70 24.96
N GLN A 369 3.76 -16.16 23.72
CA GLN A 369 4.70 -17.06 23.06
C GLN A 369 5.95 -16.38 22.52
N LEU A 370 5.92 -15.05 22.29
CA LEU A 370 7.08 -14.25 21.91
C LEU A 370 8.03 -13.98 23.10
N THR A 371 8.41 -15.04 23.80
CA THR A 371 9.34 -15.02 24.93
C THR A 371 10.61 -15.82 24.59
N GLY A 372 11.47 -16.11 25.57
CA GLY A 372 12.66 -16.93 25.34
C GLY A 372 13.69 -16.32 24.38
N TRP A 373 14.16 -17.12 23.43
CA TRP A 373 15.10 -16.71 22.38
C TRP A 373 14.39 -16.06 21.18
N VAL A 374 13.10 -16.34 21.01
CA VAL A 374 12.27 -15.80 19.91
C VAL A 374 11.96 -14.31 20.10
N LYS A 375 11.96 -13.81 21.34
CA LYS A 375 11.71 -12.39 21.67
C LYS A 375 12.61 -11.37 20.93
N ASN A 376 13.77 -11.82 20.46
CA ASN A 376 14.76 -10.97 19.78
C ASN A 376 14.46 -10.80 18.27
N ALA A 377 13.50 -11.57 17.73
CA ALA A 377 13.04 -11.37 16.37
C ALA A 377 12.22 -10.08 16.25
N ARG A 378 12.30 -9.45 15.06
CA ARG A 378 11.29 -8.47 14.65
C ARG A 378 10.06 -9.23 14.18
N VAL A 379 8.87 -8.80 14.56
CA VAL A 379 7.62 -9.51 14.29
C VAL A 379 6.66 -8.61 13.53
N VAL A 380 6.13 -9.12 12.42
CA VAL A 380 5.01 -8.54 11.70
C VAL A 380 3.86 -9.54 11.74
N LEU A 381 2.74 -9.14 12.33
CA LEU A 381 1.56 -9.98 12.55
C LEU A 381 0.37 -9.44 11.75
N THR A 382 -0.40 -10.30 11.07
CA THR A 382 -1.67 -9.89 10.45
C THR A 382 -2.88 -10.42 11.24
N CYS A 383 -3.93 -9.61 11.38
CA CYS A 383 -5.21 -10.07 11.95
C CYS A 383 -6.40 -9.21 11.48
N ARG A 384 -7.63 -9.67 11.73
CA ARG A 384 -8.85 -8.88 11.46
C ARG A 384 -9.08 -7.80 12.51
N VAL A 385 -9.73 -6.71 12.10
CA VAL A 385 -10.09 -5.57 12.98
C VAL A 385 -10.93 -6.04 14.16
N ASN A 386 -11.99 -6.82 13.94
CA ASN A 386 -12.85 -7.32 15.00
C ASN A 386 -12.12 -8.20 16.04
N VAL A 387 -11.13 -9.00 15.61
CA VAL A 387 -10.32 -9.81 16.53
C VAL A 387 -9.40 -8.94 17.39
N TRP A 388 -8.90 -7.85 16.82
CA TRP A 388 -8.12 -6.85 17.54
C TRP A 388 -8.98 -6.04 18.52
N GLU A 389 -10.21 -5.66 18.13
CA GLU A 389 -11.15 -4.90 18.96
C GLU A 389 -11.75 -5.71 20.11
N ALA A 390 -11.99 -7.01 19.91
CA ALA A 390 -12.59 -7.88 20.91
C ALA A 390 -11.75 -8.06 22.20
N ASN A 391 -10.45 -7.71 22.18
CA ASN A 391 -9.56 -7.88 23.32
C ASN A 391 -8.87 -6.56 23.68
N ALA A 392 -9.35 -5.93 24.76
CA ALA A 392 -8.86 -4.65 25.26
C ALA A 392 -7.34 -4.62 25.47
N ASN A 393 -6.74 -5.74 25.90
CA ASN A 393 -5.31 -5.82 26.26
C ASN A 393 -4.44 -6.49 25.17
N ALA A 394 -5.02 -6.93 24.05
CA ALA A 394 -4.26 -7.55 22.97
C ALA A 394 -3.27 -6.57 22.32
N LEU A 395 -2.05 -7.03 22.02
CA LEU A 395 -1.07 -6.26 21.24
C LEU A 395 -0.71 -4.87 21.82
N GLU A 396 -0.82 -4.62 23.13
CA GLU A 396 -0.42 -3.33 23.75
C GLU A 396 1.05 -2.95 23.48
N ASN A 397 1.88 -3.96 23.29
CA ASN A 397 3.31 -3.85 22.99
C ASN A 397 3.61 -3.72 21.49
N PHE A 398 2.60 -3.75 20.62
CA PHE A 398 2.76 -3.60 19.17
C PHE A 398 2.37 -2.21 18.71
N GLU A 399 2.94 -1.78 17.60
CA GLU A 399 2.41 -0.70 16.78
C GLU A 399 1.38 -1.26 15.80
N THR A 400 0.17 -0.70 15.82
CA THR A 400 -0.94 -1.20 15.01
C THR A 400 -1.19 -0.29 13.81
N TYR A 401 -1.21 -0.88 12.62
CA TYR A 401 -1.46 -0.21 11.35
C TYR A 401 -2.65 -0.84 10.66
N ARG A 402 -3.65 -0.03 10.30
CA ARG A 402 -4.81 -0.47 9.53
C ARG A 402 -4.56 -0.28 8.04
N LEU A 403 -4.70 -1.34 7.25
CA LEU A 403 -4.73 -1.24 5.79
C LEU A 403 -6.01 -0.53 5.35
N LEU A 404 -5.85 0.45 4.48
CA LEU A 404 -6.96 1.15 3.84
C LEU A 404 -7.44 0.40 2.59
N ASN A 405 -8.63 0.77 2.11
CA ASN A 405 -9.13 0.30 0.82
C ASN A 405 -8.42 1.06 -0.33
N PHE A 406 -8.56 0.57 -1.56
CA PHE A 406 -8.11 1.31 -2.74
C PHE A 406 -8.81 2.66 -2.85
N GLU A 407 -8.03 3.67 -3.25
CA GLU A 407 -8.56 4.95 -3.68
C GLU A 407 -9.20 4.84 -5.05
N TYR A 408 -10.37 5.45 -5.20
CA TYR A 408 -11.11 5.52 -6.46
C TYR A 408 -11.00 6.93 -7.05
N PRO A 409 -10.77 7.08 -8.37
CA PRO A 409 -10.64 6.02 -9.36
C PRO A 409 -9.22 5.43 -9.49
N GLN A 410 -8.18 6.17 -9.07
CA GLN A 410 -6.79 5.92 -9.47
C GLN A 410 -6.29 4.50 -9.21
N GLN A 411 -6.33 4.02 -7.97
CA GLN A 411 -5.77 2.71 -7.62
C GLN A 411 -6.63 1.55 -8.13
N VAL A 412 -7.95 1.74 -8.16
CA VAL A 412 -8.89 0.75 -8.72
C VAL A 412 -8.66 0.57 -10.22
N GLN A 413 -8.58 1.67 -10.98
CA GLN A 413 -8.31 1.63 -12.42
C GLN A 413 -6.91 1.12 -12.73
N GLU A 414 -5.91 1.45 -11.90
CA GLU A 414 -4.56 0.88 -12.02
C GLU A 414 -4.57 -0.64 -11.85
N PHE A 415 -5.27 -1.15 -10.85
CA PHE A 415 -5.40 -2.59 -10.63
C PHE A 415 -6.09 -3.27 -11.82
N ILE A 416 -7.18 -2.70 -12.33
CA ILE A 416 -7.88 -3.20 -13.53
C ILE A 416 -6.91 -3.19 -14.72
N GLY A 417 -6.21 -2.08 -14.95
CA GLY A 417 -5.22 -1.96 -16.03
C GLY A 417 -4.17 -3.06 -15.96
N ARG A 418 -3.58 -3.29 -14.78
CA ARG A 418 -2.58 -4.35 -14.55
C ARG A 418 -3.16 -5.76 -14.75
N TRP A 419 -4.39 -6.01 -14.30
CA TRP A 419 -5.08 -7.29 -14.48
C TRP A 419 -5.24 -7.65 -15.96
N PHE A 420 -5.67 -6.69 -16.77
CA PHE A 420 -6.02 -6.89 -18.17
C PHE A 420 -4.85 -6.66 -19.15
N HIS A 421 -3.74 -6.03 -18.72
CA HIS A 421 -2.63 -5.54 -19.56
C HIS A 421 -2.07 -6.57 -20.55
N LYS A 422 -1.89 -7.83 -20.12
CA LYS A 422 -1.29 -8.88 -20.95
C LYS A 422 -2.28 -9.65 -21.83
N LYS A 423 -3.59 -9.48 -21.59
CA LYS A 423 -4.64 -10.33 -22.20
C LYS A 423 -5.56 -9.54 -23.10
N ASP A 424 -6.25 -8.55 -22.53
CA ASP A 424 -7.37 -7.86 -23.19
C ASP A 424 -7.55 -6.47 -22.56
N ALA A 425 -6.66 -5.55 -22.95
CA ALA A 425 -6.69 -4.17 -22.45
C ALA A 425 -8.03 -3.47 -22.74
N ASP A 426 -8.68 -3.80 -23.87
CA ASP A 426 -9.97 -3.25 -24.26
C ASP A 426 -11.08 -3.64 -23.28
N LYS A 427 -11.09 -4.88 -22.79
CA LYS A 427 -12.02 -5.30 -21.73
C LYS A 427 -11.78 -4.55 -20.42
N GLY A 428 -10.52 -4.32 -20.05
CA GLY A 428 -10.16 -3.53 -18.87
C GLY A 428 -10.68 -2.09 -18.97
N GLU A 429 -10.49 -1.45 -20.13
CA GLU A 429 -10.98 -0.10 -20.37
C GLU A 429 -12.51 -0.02 -20.31
N LYS A 430 -13.22 -0.99 -20.92
CA LYS A 430 -14.68 -1.09 -20.83
C LYS A 430 -15.16 -1.29 -19.39
N LEU A 431 -14.46 -2.06 -18.57
CA LEU A 431 -14.80 -2.24 -17.15
C LEU A 431 -14.66 -0.91 -16.40
N CYS A 432 -13.59 -0.15 -16.63
CA CYS A 432 -13.43 1.18 -16.05
C CYS A 432 -14.56 2.13 -16.48
N GLN A 433 -14.90 2.16 -17.77
CA GLN A 433 -15.99 3.01 -18.29
C GLN A 433 -17.35 2.64 -17.70
N GLU A 434 -17.65 1.35 -17.53
CA GLU A 434 -18.88 0.91 -16.89
C GLU A 434 -18.89 1.24 -15.39
N LEU A 435 -17.77 1.05 -14.69
CA LEU A 435 -17.66 1.40 -13.28
C LEU A 435 -17.79 2.90 -13.04
N ASP A 436 -17.28 3.76 -13.93
CA ASP A 436 -17.32 5.23 -13.81
C ASP A 436 -18.73 5.82 -13.95
N LYS A 437 -19.72 5.03 -14.37
CA LYS A 437 -21.12 5.48 -14.46
C LYS A 437 -21.67 5.86 -13.08
N PRO A 438 -22.40 7.00 -12.93
CA PRO A 438 -22.97 7.43 -11.66
C PRO A 438 -23.88 6.39 -10.99
N GLU A 439 -24.56 5.56 -11.78
CA GLU A 439 -25.46 4.49 -11.31
C GLU A 439 -24.71 3.31 -10.69
N ARG A 440 -23.39 3.20 -10.89
CA ARG A 440 -22.56 2.06 -10.43
C ARG A 440 -21.79 2.35 -9.16
N GLN A 441 -22.04 3.47 -8.50
CA GLN A 441 -21.22 3.90 -7.37
C GLN A 441 -21.22 2.93 -6.18
N ARG A 442 -22.32 2.24 -5.88
CA ARG A 442 -22.29 1.18 -4.84
C ARG A 442 -21.31 0.07 -5.19
N ILE A 443 -21.21 -0.29 -6.47
CA ILE A 443 -20.21 -1.24 -6.94
C ILE A 443 -18.82 -0.63 -6.85
N GLN A 444 -18.64 0.64 -7.23
CA GLN A 444 -17.37 1.36 -7.04
C GLN A 444 -16.90 1.26 -5.59
N ASP A 445 -17.78 1.52 -4.61
CA ASP A 445 -17.47 1.44 -3.18
C ASP A 445 -17.16 0.01 -2.72
N LEU A 446 -17.86 -0.99 -3.25
CA LEU A 446 -17.56 -2.40 -2.97
C LEU A 446 -16.17 -2.80 -3.49
N VAL A 447 -15.81 -2.39 -4.70
CA VAL A 447 -14.56 -2.81 -5.36
C VAL A 447 -13.34 -2.00 -4.93
N LYS A 448 -13.49 -1.04 -4.02
CA LYS A 448 -12.34 -0.51 -3.27
C LYS A 448 -11.66 -1.60 -2.42
N ASN A 449 -12.37 -2.68 -2.06
CA ASN A 449 -11.78 -3.85 -1.42
C ASN A 449 -11.01 -4.70 -2.45
N PRO A 450 -9.71 -4.99 -2.25
CA PRO A 450 -8.88 -5.70 -3.23
C PRO A 450 -9.42 -7.05 -3.68
N LEU A 451 -9.96 -7.85 -2.75
CA LEU A 451 -10.51 -9.16 -3.09
C LEU A 451 -11.77 -9.03 -3.96
N ARG A 452 -12.67 -8.10 -3.64
CA ARG A 452 -13.88 -7.86 -4.43
C ARG A 452 -13.55 -7.35 -5.83
N LEU A 453 -12.53 -6.51 -5.95
CA LEU A 453 -12.05 -6.06 -7.26
C LEU A 453 -11.48 -7.21 -8.09
N ALA A 454 -10.69 -8.09 -7.47
CA ALA A 454 -10.16 -9.27 -8.15
C ALA A 454 -11.28 -10.21 -8.64
N LEU A 455 -12.30 -10.45 -7.80
CA LEU A 455 -13.48 -11.22 -8.19
C LEU A 455 -14.25 -10.55 -9.33
N LEU A 456 -14.39 -9.22 -9.30
CA LEU A 456 -15.03 -8.48 -10.38
C LEU A 456 -14.25 -8.57 -11.69
N CYS A 457 -12.93 -8.34 -11.67
CA CYS A 457 -12.08 -8.44 -12.86
C CYS A 457 -12.16 -9.85 -13.46
N SER A 458 -12.11 -10.88 -12.61
CA SER A 458 -12.22 -12.27 -13.06
C SER A 458 -13.59 -12.56 -13.71
N THR A 459 -14.67 -12.10 -13.08
CA THR A 459 -16.04 -12.27 -13.59
C THR A 459 -16.23 -11.56 -14.94
N TRP A 460 -15.72 -10.33 -15.06
CA TRP A 460 -15.76 -9.54 -16.28
C TRP A 460 -14.94 -10.17 -17.42
N GLN A 461 -13.84 -10.85 -17.09
CA GLN A 461 -13.01 -11.52 -18.08
C GLN A 461 -13.75 -12.70 -18.72
N GLY A 462 -14.52 -13.45 -17.93
CA GLY A 462 -15.24 -14.66 -18.35
C GLY A 462 -16.69 -14.46 -18.84
N SER A 463 -17.26 -13.26 -18.71
CA SER A 463 -18.68 -13.02 -18.98
C SER A 463 -18.93 -11.67 -19.66
N ASP A 464 -19.81 -11.66 -20.68
CA ASP A 464 -20.29 -10.44 -21.33
C ASP A 464 -21.62 -9.92 -20.74
N LYS A 465 -22.07 -10.47 -19.59
CA LYS A 465 -23.38 -10.14 -18.97
C LYS A 465 -23.49 -8.69 -18.43
N GLY A 466 -22.40 -7.91 -18.43
CA GLY A 466 -22.39 -6.55 -17.89
C GLY A 466 -22.42 -6.50 -16.36
N LEU A 467 -22.27 -5.29 -15.79
CA LEU A 467 -22.35 -5.08 -14.34
C LEU A 467 -23.82 -5.03 -13.87
N PRO A 468 -24.17 -5.71 -12.76
CA PRO A 468 -25.49 -5.61 -12.17
C PRO A 468 -25.68 -4.25 -11.48
N GLU A 469 -26.91 -3.84 -11.15
CA GLU A 469 -27.16 -2.55 -10.46
C GLU A 469 -27.10 -2.67 -8.94
N THR A 470 -27.37 -3.87 -8.40
CA THR A 470 -27.47 -4.10 -6.96
C THR A 470 -26.25 -4.86 -6.45
N LYS A 471 -25.96 -4.72 -5.15
CA LYS A 471 -24.88 -5.52 -4.52
C LYS A 471 -25.18 -7.01 -4.61
N ALA A 472 -26.42 -7.40 -4.36
CA ALA A 472 -26.82 -8.81 -4.41
C ALA A 472 -26.66 -9.41 -5.81
N GLY A 473 -26.98 -8.65 -6.87
CA GLY A 473 -26.72 -9.08 -8.24
C GLY A 473 -25.23 -9.31 -8.51
N LEU A 474 -24.35 -8.49 -7.93
CA LEU A 474 -22.89 -8.68 -8.05
C LEU A 474 -22.43 -9.96 -7.35
N TYR A 475 -22.91 -10.22 -6.13
CA TYR A 475 -22.59 -11.46 -5.42
C TYR A 475 -23.17 -12.68 -6.10
N GLN A 476 -24.34 -12.58 -6.72
CA GLN A 476 -24.91 -13.65 -7.55
C GLN A 476 -23.96 -13.99 -8.70
N GLN A 477 -23.47 -12.99 -9.44
CA GLN A 477 -22.49 -13.22 -10.51
C GLN A 477 -21.21 -13.86 -9.97
N PHE A 478 -20.70 -13.44 -8.81
CA PHE A 478 -19.53 -14.08 -8.19
C PHE A 478 -19.78 -15.55 -7.86
N VAL A 479 -20.95 -15.89 -7.32
CA VAL A 479 -21.31 -17.28 -6.99
C VAL A 479 -21.40 -18.12 -8.27
N GLU A 480 -22.06 -17.63 -9.32
CA GLU A 480 -22.13 -18.30 -10.63
C GLU A 480 -20.72 -18.56 -11.21
N GLU A 481 -19.85 -17.57 -11.16
CA GLU A 481 -18.48 -17.69 -11.69
C GLU A 481 -17.61 -18.65 -10.87
N VAL A 482 -17.74 -18.68 -9.54
CA VAL A 482 -17.02 -19.66 -8.71
C VAL A 482 -17.35 -21.10 -9.12
N TYR A 483 -18.61 -21.40 -9.41
CA TYR A 483 -19.00 -22.73 -9.89
C TYR A 483 -18.40 -23.04 -11.26
N LYS A 484 -18.44 -22.10 -12.21
CA LYS A 484 -17.83 -22.26 -13.54
C LYS A 484 -16.33 -22.48 -13.45
N TRP A 485 -15.63 -21.71 -12.63
CA TRP A 485 -14.19 -21.88 -12.45
C TRP A 485 -13.88 -23.28 -11.95
N LYS A 486 -14.64 -23.81 -10.99
CA LYS A 486 -14.35 -25.12 -10.40
C LYS A 486 -14.88 -26.29 -11.23
N GLU A 487 -15.67 -26.07 -12.28
CA GLU A 487 -16.35 -27.11 -13.08
C GLU A 487 -15.38 -28.17 -13.62
N ASN A 488 -14.22 -27.77 -14.14
CA ASN A 488 -13.22 -28.69 -14.70
C ASN A 488 -12.65 -29.71 -13.69
N ARG A 489 -12.66 -29.39 -12.39
CA ARG A 489 -12.11 -30.25 -11.32
C ARG A 489 -13.19 -30.87 -10.43
N PHE A 490 -14.25 -30.12 -10.20
CA PHE A 490 -15.38 -30.49 -9.35
C PHE A 490 -16.67 -30.18 -10.11
N PRO A 491 -17.03 -31.01 -11.11
CA PRO A 491 -18.23 -30.79 -11.89
C PRO A 491 -19.45 -30.86 -10.97
N THR A 492 -20.33 -29.88 -11.11
CA THR A 492 -21.57 -29.78 -10.34
C THR A 492 -22.73 -29.58 -11.30
N THR A 493 -23.84 -30.24 -11.03
CA THR A 493 -25.11 -30.00 -11.74
C THR A 493 -25.79 -28.76 -11.16
N GLU A 494 -26.65 -28.10 -11.93
CA GLU A 494 -27.44 -26.95 -11.45
C GLU A 494 -28.22 -27.30 -10.17
N GLN A 495 -28.85 -28.48 -10.13
CA GLN A 495 -29.56 -28.96 -8.94
C GLN A 495 -28.65 -29.06 -7.70
N GLN A 496 -27.42 -29.56 -7.86
CA GLN A 496 -26.46 -29.63 -6.75
C GLN A 496 -26.02 -28.24 -6.27
N GLN A 497 -25.87 -27.28 -7.18
CA GLN A 497 -25.53 -25.90 -6.84
C GLN A 497 -26.69 -25.25 -6.07
N GLU A 498 -27.93 -25.44 -6.51
CA GLU A 498 -29.12 -24.95 -5.81
C GLU A 498 -29.25 -25.56 -4.41
N GLU A 499 -29.13 -26.89 -4.28
CA GLU A 499 -29.18 -27.59 -3.00
C GLU A 499 -28.07 -27.13 -2.04
N LEU A 500 -26.85 -26.95 -2.56
CA LEU A 500 -25.72 -26.44 -1.79
C LEU A 500 -25.93 -25.00 -1.34
N ASN A 501 -26.33 -24.10 -2.24
CA ASN A 501 -26.59 -22.69 -1.94
C ASN A 501 -27.70 -22.56 -0.89
N ALA A 502 -28.77 -23.35 -1.00
CA ALA A 502 -29.84 -23.37 -0.02
C ALA A 502 -29.36 -23.84 1.36
N ALA A 503 -28.51 -24.87 1.43
CA ALA A 503 -27.94 -25.35 2.69
C ALA A 503 -26.94 -24.36 3.30
N LEU A 504 -26.08 -23.74 2.49
CA LEU A 504 -25.19 -22.65 2.92
C LEU A 504 -26.00 -21.46 3.44
N GLY A 505 -27.12 -21.14 2.81
CA GLY A 505 -28.03 -20.09 3.25
C GLY A 505 -28.65 -20.36 4.62
N ARG A 506 -29.17 -21.58 4.85
CA ARG A 506 -29.67 -21.97 6.18
C ARG A 506 -28.59 -21.91 7.24
N LEU A 507 -27.39 -22.41 6.93
CA LEU A 507 -26.24 -22.35 7.83
C LEU A 507 -25.88 -20.91 8.19
N ALA A 508 -25.77 -20.04 7.19
CA ALA A 508 -25.43 -18.63 7.38
C ALA A 508 -26.51 -17.89 8.18
N LYS A 509 -27.78 -18.10 7.87
CA LYS A 509 -28.91 -17.53 8.60
C LYS A 509 -28.88 -17.93 10.08
N ARG A 510 -28.68 -19.21 10.39
CA ARG A 510 -28.55 -19.72 11.77
C ARG A 510 -27.31 -19.15 12.47
N ALA A 511 -26.22 -18.93 11.74
CA ALA A 511 -25.00 -18.34 12.29
C ALA A 511 -25.19 -16.86 12.67
N ILE A 512 -25.90 -16.10 11.84
CA ILE A 512 -26.22 -14.67 12.11
C ILE A 512 -27.21 -14.53 13.27
N ASP A 513 -28.14 -15.48 13.45
CA ASP A 513 -29.00 -15.54 14.64
C ASP A 513 -28.21 -15.80 15.95
N GLN A 514 -27.00 -16.38 15.89
CA GLN A 514 -26.16 -16.68 17.05
C GLN A 514 -25.06 -15.63 17.24
N GLU A 515 -25.35 -14.56 17.98
CA GLU A 515 -24.47 -13.37 18.17
C GLU A 515 -23.02 -13.68 18.57
N THR A 516 -22.76 -14.76 19.31
CA THR A 516 -21.44 -15.09 19.88
C THR A 516 -20.50 -15.86 18.95
N SER A 517 -20.96 -16.25 17.76
CA SER A 517 -20.18 -17.09 16.81
C SER A 517 -20.22 -16.58 15.37
N ARG A 518 -20.50 -15.29 15.16
CA ARG A 518 -20.52 -14.67 13.82
C ARG A 518 -19.18 -14.90 13.11
N PHE A 519 -19.23 -15.45 11.89
CA PHE A 519 -18.05 -15.84 11.09
C PHE A 519 -17.22 -17.02 11.61
N ARG A 520 -17.70 -17.74 12.63
CA ARG A 520 -17.07 -18.93 13.23
C ARG A 520 -18.10 -20.05 13.41
N LEU A 521 -18.15 -20.96 12.46
CA LEU A 521 -19.13 -22.04 12.37
C LEU A 521 -18.60 -23.30 13.04
N ARG A 522 -19.19 -23.70 14.17
CA ARG A 522 -18.81 -24.95 14.86
C ARG A 522 -19.14 -26.18 14.02
N HIS A 523 -18.28 -27.20 14.02
CA HIS A 523 -18.43 -28.42 13.22
C HIS A 523 -19.81 -29.06 13.35
N LYS A 524 -20.40 -29.10 14.54
CA LYS A 524 -21.73 -29.63 14.81
C LYS A 524 -22.81 -28.88 14.04
N LEU A 525 -22.76 -27.54 14.06
CA LEU A 525 -23.71 -26.71 13.32
C LEU A 525 -23.58 -26.93 11.80
N VAL A 526 -22.34 -26.98 11.30
CA VAL A 526 -22.06 -27.24 9.89
C VAL A 526 -22.55 -28.62 9.48
N ARG A 527 -22.31 -29.64 10.32
CA ARG A 527 -22.75 -31.02 10.08
C ARG A 527 -24.26 -31.19 10.11
N GLU A 528 -24.96 -30.47 10.99
CA GLU A 528 -26.43 -30.47 11.06
C GLU A 528 -27.06 -29.97 9.76
N GLU A 529 -26.49 -28.92 9.14
CA GLU A 529 -27.06 -28.31 7.93
C GLU A 529 -26.59 -28.94 6.62
N LEU A 530 -25.31 -29.38 6.55
CA LEU A 530 -24.66 -29.81 5.31
C LEU A 530 -24.36 -31.32 5.26
N GLY A 531 -24.66 -32.07 6.32
CA GLY A 531 -24.38 -33.50 6.41
C GLY A 531 -22.93 -33.80 6.82
N ASP A 532 -22.40 -34.97 6.45
CA ASP A 532 -21.07 -35.42 6.91
C ASP A 532 -19.96 -35.15 5.89
N ALA A 533 -18.90 -34.42 6.28
CA ALA A 533 -17.76 -34.11 5.42
C ALA A 533 -17.00 -35.36 4.91
N LYS A 534 -17.12 -36.51 5.60
CA LYS A 534 -16.46 -37.76 5.20
C LYS A 534 -17.22 -38.52 4.12
N GLN A 535 -18.49 -38.21 3.89
CA GLN A 535 -19.28 -38.82 2.84
C GLN A 535 -18.99 -38.13 1.52
N GLN A 536 -18.47 -38.90 0.55
CA GLN A 536 -18.19 -38.39 -0.79
C GLN A 536 -19.51 -37.92 -1.43
N ASN A 537 -19.51 -36.71 -1.97
CA ASN A 537 -20.67 -36.00 -2.54
C ASN A 537 -21.71 -35.46 -1.53
N SER A 538 -21.41 -35.40 -0.22
CA SER A 538 -22.24 -34.61 0.69
C SER A 538 -22.10 -33.11 0.40
N LEU A 539 -23.11 -32.31 0.78
CA LEU A 539 -23.04 -30.86 0.62
C LEU A 539 -21.87 -30.27 1.43
N PHE A 540 -21.55 -30.84 2.59
CA PHE A 540 -20.39 -30.42 3.38
C PHE A 540 -19.07 -30.70 2.64
N TRP A 541 -18.92 -31.90 2.09
CA TRP A 541 -17.73 -32.23 1.30
C TRP A 541 -17.60 -31.29 0.09
N LEU A 542 -18.70 -31.01 -0.59
CA LEU A 542 -18.72 -30.12 -1.75
C LEU A 542 -18.39 -28.66 -1.37
N ALA A 543 -18.94 -28.16 -0.25
CA ALA A 543 -18.63 -26.83 0.28
C ALA A 543 -17.13 -26.64 0.57
N LEU A 544 -16.47 -27.66 1.14
CA LEU A 544 -15.02 -27.65 1.39
C LEU A 544 -14.21 -27.72 0.08
N LYS A 545 -14.65 -28.51 -0.90
CA LYS A 545 -13.93 -28.68 -2.18
C LYS A 545 -14.01 -27.46 -3.08
N LEU A 546 -15.17 -26.82 -3.12
CA LEU A 546 -15.37 -25.57 -3.85
C LEU A 546 -14.74 -24.37 -3.14
N GLY A 547 -14.45 -24.51 -1.84
CA GLY A 547 -13.82 -23.47 -1.03
C GLY A 547 -14.81 -22.47 -0.42
N TRP A 548 -16.12 -22.78 -0.44
CA TRP A 548 -17.14 -21.96 0.22
C TRP A 548 -16.96 -21.94 1.74
N LEU A 549 -16.55 -23.08 2.30
CA LEU A 549 -16.18 -23.22 3.70
C LEU A 549 -14.72 -23.65 3.83
N ASN A 550 -14.01 -23.06 4.78
CA ASN A 550 -12.62 -23.40 5.10
C ASN A 550 -12.51 -23.79 6.58
N GLU A 551 -11.69 -24.78 6.90
CA GLU A 551 -11.38 -25.14 8.29
C GLU A 551 -10.40 -24.10 8.86
N VAL A 552 -10.87 -23.29 9.81
CA VAL A 552 -10.12 -22.14 10.39
C VAL A 552 -9.61 -22.45 11.80
N GLY A 553 -9.63 -23.73 12.19
CA GLY A 553 -9.08 -24.19 13.45
C GLY A 553 -10.08 -24.94 14.33
N VAL A 554 -9.94 -24.78 15.64
CA VAL A 554 -10.63 -25.57 16.67
C VAL A 554 -11.17 -24.66 17.77
N ALA A 555 -12.42 -24.88 18.19
CA ALA A 555 -13.13 -24.14 19.21
C ALA A 555 -12.49 -24.41 20.58
N ALA A 556 -11.66 -23.48 21.03
CA ALA A 556 -10.94 -23.59 22.30
C ALA A 556 -11.85 -23.53 23.54
N GLU A 557 -13.05 -22.95 23.42
CA GLU A 557 -14.08 -22.96 24.47
C GLU A 557 -14.78 -24.32 24.63
N SER A 558 -14.61 -25.22 23.65
CA SER A 558 -15.17 -26.56 23.71
C SER A 558 -14.20 -27.52 24.39
N ALA A 559 -14.66 -28.19 25.44
CA ALA A 559 -13.92 -29.28 26.09
C ALA A 559 -13.51 -30.40 25.11
N THR A 560 -14.20 -30.53 23.98
CA THR A 560 -13.96 -31.56 22.97
C THR A 560 -13.03 -31.14 21.84
N LYS A 561 -12.48 -29.91 21.84
CA LYS A 561 -11.65 -29.40 20.73
C LYS A 561 -12.35 -29.60 19.38
N GLU A 562 -13.57 -29.07 19.27
CA GLU A 562 -14.41 -29.17 18.08
C GLU A 562 -13.87 -28.31 16.93
N LYS A 563 -13.81 -28.83 15.70
CA LYS A 563 -13.37 -28.04 14.53
C LYS A 563 -14.27 -26.83 14.28
N VAL A 564 -13.71 -25.76 13.73
CA VAL A 564 -14.41 -24.53 13.36
C VAL A 564 -14.16 -24.24 11.89
N TYR A 565 -15.21 -23.78 11.22
CA TYR A 565 -15.22 -23.43 9.81
C TYR A 565 -15.60 -21.96 9.65
N ALA A 566 -15.21 -21.35 8.55
CA ALA A 566 -15.69 -20.03 8.17
C ALA A 566 -16.00 -20.02 6.68
N PHE A 567 -16.93 -19.13 6.29
CA PHE A 567 -17.08 -18.79 4.87
C PHE A 567 -15.77 -18.19 4.35
N TYR A 568 -15.53 -18.39 3.06
CA TYR A 568 -14.37 -17.78 2.38
C TYR A 568 -14.25 -16.27 2.64
N HIS A 569 -15.39 -15.57 2.60
CA HIS A 569 -15.48 -14.17 2.99
C HIS A 569 -16.78 -13.92 3.77
N PRO A 570 -16.75 -13.13 4.86
CA PRO A 570 -17.92 -12.75 5.65
C PRO A 570 -19.13 -12.27 4.86
N THR A 571 -18.92 -11.51 3.78
CA THR A 571 -20.06 -11.04 2.98
C THR A 571 -20.71 -12.12 2.13
N PHE A 572 -20.04 -13.25 1.85
CA PHE A 572 -20.72 -14.41 1.29
C PHE A 572 -21.62 -15.07 2.32
N GLU A 573 -21.24 -15.10 3.61
CA GLU A 573 -22.15 -15.54 4.69
C GLU A 573 -23.41 -14.67 4.72
N GLU A 574 -23.25 -13.34 4.70
CA GLU A 574 -24.37 -12.40 4.69
C GLU A 574 -25.24 -12.53 3.42
N TYR A 575 -24.62 -12.75 2.25
CA TYR A 575 -25.32 -12.99 1.00
C TYR A 575 -26.11 -14.31 1.00
N PHE A 576 -25.51 -15.42 1.43
CA PHE A 576 -26.21 -16.70 1.55
C PHE A 576 -27.34 -16.63 2.59
N ALA A 577 -27.13 -15.93 3.70
CA ALA A 577 -28.19 -15.68 4.68
C ALA A 577 -29.36 -14.89 4.05
N ALA A 578 -29.06 -13.89 3.22
CA ALA A 578 -30.08 -13.12 2.50
C ALA A 578 -30.88 -14.00 1.53
N LEU A 579 -30.23 -14.97 0.87
CA LEU A 579 -30.91 -15.95 0.00
C LEU A 579 -31.87 -16.86 0.77
N ALA A 580 -31.58 -17.18 2.04
CA ALA A 580 -32.40 -18.05 2.89
C ALA A 580 -33.58 -17.35 3.59
N VAL A 581 -33.84 -16.09 3.26
CA VAL A 581 -35.01 -15.33 3.72
C VAL A 581 -35.99 -15.18 2.57
N ASP A 582 -37.14 -15.81 2.66
CA ASP A 582 -38.15 -15.79 1.59
C ASP A 582 -39.13 -14.62 1.73
N ASN A 583 -39.33 -14.17 2.97
CA ASN A 583 -40.30 -13.15 3.33
C ASN A 583 -39.68 -12.10 4.27
N TRP A 584 -39.91 -10.81 3.96
CA TRP A 584 -39.42 -9.71 4.79
C TRP A 584 -40.00 -9.73 6.22
N HIS A 585 -41.14 -10.39 6.45
CA HIS A 585 -41.68 -10.60 7.79
C HIS A 585 -40.74 -11.36 8.73
N GLU A 586 -39.78 -12.10 8.19
CA GLU A 586 -38.71 -12.69 9.00
C GLU A 586 -37.74 -11.66 9.55
N PHE A 587 -37.64 -10.49 8.93
CA PHE A 587 -36.90 -9.33 9.47
C PHE A 587 -37.77 -8.50 10.41
N LEU A 588 -39.03 -8.30 10.03
CA LEU A 588 -39.98 -7.44 10.71
C LEU A 588 -41.38 -8.08 10.78
N ASN A 589 -41.73 -8.60 11.95
CA ASN A 589 -43.10 -8.94 12.29
C ASN A 589 -43.53 -8.06 13.46
N HIS A 590 -44.11 -6.90 13.15
CA HIS A 590 -44.43 -5.88 14.13
C HIS A 590 -45.76 -6.20 14.82
N ILE A 591 -45.72 -6.29 16.15
CA ILE A 591 -46.89 -6.49 17.01
C ILE A 591 -46.89 -5.37 18.06
N PRO A 592 -47.57 -4.23 17.79
CA PRO A 592 -47.50 -3.04 18.64
C PRO A 592 -47.94 -3.31 20.08
N ASP A 593 -49.04 -4.03 20.27
CA ASP A 593 -49.62 -4.30 21.59
C ASP A 593 -48.78 -5.28 22.43
N ASN A 594 -47.88 -6.04 21.80
CA ASN A 594 -46.99 -6.98 22.49
C ASN A 594 -45.68 -7.20 21.72
N PRO A 595 -44.71 -6.27 21.82
CA PRO A 595 -43.45 -6.37 21.09
C PRO A 595 -42.62 -7.62 21.42
N ALA A 596 -42.83 -8.25 22.59
CA ALA A 596 -42.11 -9.48 22.93
C ALA A 596 -42.47 -10.68 22.03
N LEU A 597 -43.63 -10.65 21.35
CA LEU A 597 -44.04 -11.67 20.38
C LEU A 597 -43.67 -11.30 18.94
N GLY A 598 -43.23 -10.06 18.71
CA GLY A 598 -42.81 -9.60 17.40
C GLY A 598 -41.38 -10.01 17.06
N VAL A 599 -41.02 -9.82 15.79
CA VAL A 599 -39.66 -10.03 15.27
C VAL A 599 -39.12 -8.69 14.81
N TYR A 600 -37.97 -8.28 15.34
CA TYR A 600 -37.40 -6.95 15.09
C TYR A 600 -35.92 -7.03 14.70
N ARG A 601 -35.57 -7.93 13.77
CA ARG A 601 -34.20 -8.07 13.25
C ARG A 601 -33.71 -6.79 12.57
N ILE A 602 -34.63 -5.92 12.13
CA ILE A 602 -34.34 -4.58 11.61
C ILE A 602 -33.53 -3.70 12.57
N PHE A 603 -33.55 -3.98 13.88
CA PHE A 603 -32.77 -3.26 14.89
C PHE A 603 -31.51 -4.01 15.33
N ALA A 604 -31.35 -5.25 14.89
CA ALA A 604 -30.18 -6.08 15.18
C ALA A 604 -29.08 -5.78 14.14
N PRO A 605 -27.94 -5.19 14.54
CA PRO A 605 -26.95 -4.69 13.58
C PRO A 605 -26.37 -5.76 12.64
N GLN A 606 -26.31 -7.02 13.08
CA GLN A 606 -25.86 -8.16 12.29
C GLN A 606 -26.75 -8.48 11.10
N TRP A 607 -28.01 -8.03 11.11
CA TRP A 607 -28.96 -8.25 10.04
C TRP A 607 -28.98 -7.12 9.00
N LYS A 608 -28.30 -5.99 9.28
CA LYS A 608 -28.33 -4.82 8.37
C LYS A 608 -27.88 -5.19 6.95
N GLU A 609 -26.68 -5.75 6.78
CA GLU A 609 -26.20 -6.07 5.42
C GLU A 609 -27.03 -7.19 4.77
N VAL A 610 -27.54 -8.15 5.55
CA VAL A 610 -28.45 -9.20 5.06
C VAL A 610 -29.75 -8.58 4.50
N ILE A 611 -30.31 -7.60 5.20
CA ILE A 611 -31.50 -6.86 4.76
C ILE A 611 -31.22 -6.08 3.48
N LEU A 612 -30.08 -5.40 3.39
CA LEU A 612 -29.68 -4.69 2.17
C LEU A 612 -29.52 -5.66 0.99
N LEU A 613 -28.79 -6.76 1.18
CA LEU A 613 -28.64 -7.79 0.16
C LEU A 613 -29.99 -8.40 -0.24
N TRP A 614 -30.91 -8.61 0.70
CA TRP A 614 -32.26 -9.08 0.40
C TRP A 614 -33.05 -8.09 -0.46
N LEU A 615 -32.98 -6.79 -0.16
CA LEU A 615 -33.60 -5.75 -1.00
C LEU A 615 -32.98 -5.71 -2.41
N GLY A 616 -31.71 -6.08 -2.56
CA GLY A 616 -31.00 -6.11 -3.83
C GLY A 616 -31.26 -7.33 -4.71
N ARG A 617 -31.84 -8.41 -4.17
CA ARG A 617 -32.07 -9.70 -4.86
C ARG A 617 -33.00 -9.57 -6.05
N GLU A 618 -32.62 -10.04 -7.23
CA GLU A 618 -33.46 -9.92 -8.44
C GLU A 618 -34.65 -10.89 -8.44
N ASP A 619 -34.55 -12.00 -7.72
CA ASP A 619 -35.59 -13.01 -7.60
C ASP A 619 -36.73 -12.60 -6.63
N VAL A 620 -36.51 -11.58 -5.80
CA VAL A 620 -37.56 -11.00 -4.96
C VAL A 620 -38.34 -9.95 -5.76
N GLY A 621 -39.65 -10.19 -5.93
CA GLY A 621 -40.54 -9.28 -6.67
C GLY A 621 -40.57 -7.86 -6.07
N LYS A 622 -40.67 -6.85 -6.96
CA LYS A 622 -40.66 -5.42 -6.58
C LYS A 622 -41.69 -5.08 -5.51
N ASP A 623 -42.91 -5.60 -5.63
CA ASP A 623 -44.01 -5.30 -4.71
C ASP A 623 -43.68 -5.64 -3.25
N LYS A 624 -43.02 -6.79 -3.01
CA LYS A 624 -42.60 -7.21 -1.66
C LYS A 624 -41.53 -6.29 -1.07
N LYS A 625 -40.64 -5.77 -1.92
CA LYS A 625 -39.57 -4.85 -1.49
C LYS A 625 -40.17 -3.50 -1.11
N GLU A 626 -41.08 -2.99 -1.93
CA GLU A 626 -41.77 -1.72 -1.66
C GLU A 626 -42.65 -1.83 -0.43
N GLU A 627 -43.36 -2.95 -0.23
CA GLU A 627 -44.11 -3.24 0.99
C GLU A 627 -43.22 -3.20 2.22
N PHE A 628 -42.04 -3.84 2.16
CA PHE A 628 -41.10 -3.82 3.29
C PHE A 628 -40.55 -2.41 3.56
N ILE A 629 -40.15 -1.67 2.52
CA ILE A 629 -39.71 -0.28 2.64
C ILE A 629 -40.81 0.59 3.25
N GLN A 630 -42.06 0.42 2.81
CA GLN A 630 -43.22 1.11 3.38
C GLN A 630 -43.39 0.77 4.87
N ALA A 631 -43.30 -0.51 5.23
CA ALA A 631 -43.41 -0.96 6.62
C ALA A 631 -42.31 -0.37 7.52
N LEU A 632 -41.11 -0.14 6.98
CA LEU A 632 -40.04 0.56 7.71
C LEU A 632 -40.33 2.07 7.85
N MET A 633 -40.90 2.71 6.83
CA MET A 633 -41.22 4.14 6.84
C MET A 633 -42.37 4.49 7.78
N GLU A 634 -43.36 3.60 7.85
CA GLU A 634 -44.59 3.69 8.65
C GLU A 634 -44.50 2.94 9.98
N PHE A 635 -43.32 2.43 10.34
CA PHE A 635 -43.11 1.76 11.61
C PHE A 635 -43.59 2.65 12.76
N ASP A 636 -44.48 2.11 13.58
CA ASP A 636 -45.04 2.79 14.76
C ASP A 636 -44.51 2.09 16.01
N ASP A 637 -43.74 2.79 16.83
CA ASP A 637 -43.21 2.22 18.06
C ASP A 637 -44.10 2.46 19.28
N GLY A 638 -45.26 3.12 19.10
CA GLY A 638 -46.18 3.49 20.17
C GLY A 638 -45.59 4.50 21.17
N CYS A 639 -44.37 4.99 20.95
CA CYS A 639 -43.69 5.96 21.81
C CYS A 639 -44.02 7.41 21.42
N GLY A 640 -44.82 7.61 20.37
CA GLY A 640 -45.14 8.88 19.74
C GLY A 640 -46.15 9.76 20.50
N GLU A 641 -45.86 10.18 21.73
CA GLU A 641 -46.44 11.40 22.33
C GLU A 641 -45.41 12.20 23.15
N TYR A 642 -44.24 12.51 22.57
CA TYR A 642 -43.41 13.60 23.11
C TYR A 642 -44.05 14.96 22.78
N ARG A 643 -45.06 15.35 23.57
CA ARG A 643 -45.75 16.67 23.47
C ARG A 643 -44.84 17.89 23.71
N ALA A 644 -43.56 17.68 24.02
CA ALA A 644 -42.60 18.74 24.27
C ALA A 644 -41.88 19.26 23.00
N ILE A 645 -42.01 18.58 21.86
CA ILE A 645 -41.31 18.96 20.62
C ILE A 645 -42.36 19.27 19.55
N ASP A 646 -42.60 20.55 19.28
CA ASP A 646 -43.51 21.03 18.24
C ASP A 646 -43.18 20.57 16.79
N ARG A 647 -42.24 19.62 16.58
CA ARG A 647 -41.52 19.50 15.30
C ARG A 647 -41.25 18.09 14.74
N VAL A 648 -41.53 16.98 15.44
CA VAL A 648 -41.68 15.65 14.79
C VAL A 648 -42.65 14.77 15.59
N ARG A 649 -43.62 14.14 14.91
CA ARG A 649 -44.47 13.07 15.47
C ARG A 649 -43.88 11.70 15.12
N ARG A 650 -42.70 11.38 15.67
CA ARG A 650 -42.04 10.07 15.51
C ARG A 650 -41.34 9.67 16.80
N GLY A 651 -41.49 8.42 17.22
CA GLY A 651 -40.72 7.80 18.28
C GLY A 651 -39.29 7.43 17.89
N PHE A 652 -38.52 6.93 18.85
CA PHE A 652 -37.10 6.59 18.66
C PHE A 652 -36.89 5.48 17.63
N TYR A 653 -37.67 4.40 17.71
CA TYR A 653 -37.52 3.25 16.82
C TYR A 653 -38.09 3.52 15.43
N GLU A 654 -39.04 4.45 15.31
CA GLU A 654 -39.51 4.92 14.00
C GLU A 654 -38.37 5.55 13.20
N PHE A 655 -37.55 6.41 13.81
CA PHE A 655 -36.36 6.97 13.15
C PHE A 655 -35.39 5.87 12.75
N ARG A 656 -35.12 4.91 13.63
CA ARG A 656 -34.19 3.79 13.37
C ARG A 656 -34.65 2.95 12.19
N ALA A 657 -35.95 2.64 12.09
CA ALA A 657 -36.54 1.93 10.96
C ALA A 657 -36.43 2.75 9.66
N TYR A 658 -36.71 4.05 9.74
CA TYR A 658 -36.61 4.95 8.58
C TYR A 658 -35.18 5.08 8.05
N PHE A 659 -34.17 5.16 8.92
CA PHE A 659 -32.76 5.17 8.50
C PHE A 659 -32.33 3.85 7.84
N LEU A 660 -32.91 2.72 8.25
CA LEU A 660 -32.72 1.45 7.55
C LEU A 660 -33.39 1.46 6.16
N ALA A 661 -34.59 2.03 6.04
CA ALA A 661 -35.24 2.24 4.75
C ALA A 661 -34.38 3.12 3.82
N ALA A 662 -33.79 4.19 4.35
CA ALA A 662 -32.85 5.04 3.63
C ALA A 662 -31.63 4.25 3.13
N ALA A 663 -30.99 3.43 3.96
CA ALA A 663 -29.89 2.58 3.51
C ALA A 663 -30.32 1.55 2.45
N GLY A 664 -31.56 1.05 2.53
CA GLY A 664 -32.09 -0.02 1.67
C GLY A 664 -32.65 0.43 0.32
N VAL A 665 -33.16 1.66 0.22
CA VAL A 665 -33.96 2.09 -0.94
C VAL A 665 -33.20 2.06 -2.27
N ASP A 666 -31.88 2.26 -2.22
CA ASP A 666 -31.03 2.26 -3.40
C ASP A 666 -30.68 0.84 -3.90
N GLU A 667 -30.90 -0.21 -3.10
CA GLU A 667 -30.90 -1.60 -3.61
C GLU A 667 -32.17 -1.93 -4.40
N CYS A 668 -33.21 -1.11 -4.29
CA CYS A 668 -34.48 -1.31 -4.99
C CYS A 668 -34.51 -0.49 -6.28
N LYS A 669 -34.26 -1.17 -7.41
CA LYS A 669 -34.31 -0.56 -8.75
C LYS A 669 -35.59 0.27 -8.94
N ASN A 670 -35.43 1.58 -9.13
CA ASN A 670 -36.52 2.54 -9.33
C ASN A 670 -37.60 2.49 -8.25
N SER A 671 -37.22 2.49 -6.95
CA SER A 671 -38.19 2.56 -5.88
C SER A 671 -39.02 3.85 -5.93
N CYS A 672 -40.34 3.72 -5.78
CA CYS A 672 -41.23 4.89 -5.73
C CYS A 672 -41.06 5.72 -4.44
N ASN A 673 -40.49 5.13 -3.40
CA ASN A 673 -40.29 5.75 -2.09
C ASN A 673 -38.96 6.51 -1.97
N ALA A 674 -38.05 6.36 -2.93
CA ALA A 674 -36.70 6.92 -2.86
C ALA A 674 -36.67 8.45 -2.71
N ASP A 675 -37.48 9.20 -3.46
CA ASP A 675 -37.52 10.67 -3.34
C ASP A 675 -38.04 11.12 -1.97
N ALA A 676 -39.10 10.46 -1.48
CA ALA A 676 -39.70 10.78 -0.19
C ALA A 676 -38.73 10.51 0.96
N ILE A 677 -38.05 9.35 0.93
CA ILE A 677 -37.06 8.99 1.95
C ILE A 677 -35.89 9.97 1.94
N VAL A 678 -35.31 10.25 0.77
CA VAL A 678 -34.19 11.18 0.64
C VAL A 678 -34.58 12.59 1.12
N ALA A 679 -35.77 13.06 0.78
CA ALA A 679 -36.25 14.38 1.21
C ALA A 679 -36.33 14.48 2.75
N GLU A 680 -36.81 13.43 3.43
CA GLU A 680 -36.85 13.41 4.90
C GLU A 680 -35.44 13.33 5.51
N ILE A 681 -34.51 12.55 4.95
CA ILE A 681 -33.11 12.51 5.43
C ILE A 681 -32.44 13.90 5.30
N VAL A 682 -32.60 14.55 4.15
CA VAL A 682 -32.09 15.92 3.92
C VAL A 682 -32.73 16.91 4.88
N LYS A 683 -34.05 16.84 5.06
CA LYS A 683 -34.77 17.68 6.03
C LYS A 683 -34.26 17.44 7.46
N TRP A 684 -34.10 16.20 7.89
CA TRP A 684 -33.61 15.88 9.23
C TRP A 684 -32.18 16.33 9.46
N ARG A 685 -31.31 16.25 8.44
CA ARG A 685 -29.92 16.71 8.52
C ARG A 685 -29.76 18.23 8.50
N PHE A 686 -30.51 18.94 7.65
CA PHE A 686 -30.27 20.37 7.42
C PHE A 686 -31.34 21.27 8.02
N GLY A 687 -32.45 20.70 8.48
CA GLY A 687 -33.62 21.44 8.94
C GLY A 687 -34.58 21.81 7.81
N GLU A 688 -35.64 22.49 8.18
CA GLU A 688 -36.66 22.98 7.25
C GLU A 688 -37.07 24.42 7.56
N PHE A 689 -37.47 25.16 6.52
CA PHE A 689 -38.03 26.48 6.69
C PHE A 689 -39.52 26.38 7.06
N LYS A 690 -39.89 26.81 8.27
CA LYS A 690 -41.29 26.89 8.69
C LYS A 690 -41.86 28.26 8.33
N VAL A 691 -42.74 28.28 7.33
CA VAL A 691 -43.40 29.50 6.83
C VAL A 691 -44.17 30.22 7.94
N GLU A 692 -44.92 29.47 8.75
CA GLU A 692 -45.72 30.00 9.86
C GLU A 692 -44.89 30.75 10.90
N GLN A 693 -43.63 30.34 11.08
CA GLN A 693 -42.72 30.89 12.08
C GLN A 693 -41.68 31.83 11.45
N ASN A 694 -41.70 31.97 10.12
CA ASN A 694 -40.71 32.68 9.31
C ASN A 694 -39.26 32.40 9.72
N LYS A 695 -38.97 31.13 10.05
CA LYS A 695 -37.69 30.73 10.64
C LYS A 695 -37.24 29.37 10.13
N TRP A 696 -35.92 29.23 9.97
CA TRP A 696 -35.27 27.95 9.74
C TRP A 696 -35.21 27.14 11.03
N VAL A 697 -35.73 25.92 10.98
CA VAL A 697 -35.91 25.03 12.12
C VAL A 697 -34.99 23.83 11.97
N ARG A 698 -34.10 23.63 12.95
CA ARG A 698 -33.24 22.44 13.06
C ARG A 698 -33.86 21.39 13.97
N PHE A 699 -33.51 20.13 13.71
CA PHE A 699 -33.87 18.97 14.53
C PHE A 699 -32.90 18.81 15.70
N LEU A 700 -33.18 17.87 16.61
CA LEU A 700 -32.29 17.57 17.73
C LEU A 700 -30.95 17.01 17.22
N GLU A 701 -29.87 17.29 17.94
CA GLU A 701 -28.52 16.87 17.57
C GLU A 701 -28.40 15.38 17.21
N PRO A 702 -28.99 14.43 17.96
CA PRO A 702 -28.92 13.01 17.57
C PRO A 702 -29.55 12.71 16.21
N ILE A 703 -30.64 13.40 15.85
CA ILE A 703 -31.32 13.23 14.56
C ILE A 703 -30.49 13.85 13.44
N LEU A 704 -29.88 15.02 13.69
CA LEU A 704 -28.98 15.67 12.74
C LEU A 704 -27.76 14.79 12.43
N GLU A 705 -27.20 14.13 13.44
CA GLU A 705 -26.05 13.23 13.28
C GLU A 705 -26.43 11.91 12.61
N GLU A 706 -27.58 11.31 12.93
CA GLU A 706 -28.07 10.14 12.18
C GLU A 706 -28.45 10.49 10.73
N GLY A 707 -28.97 11.69 10.47
CA GLY A 707 -29.16 12.20 9.12
C GLY A 707 -27.83 12.32 8.35
N ARG A 708 -26.74 12.68 9.04
CA ARG A 708 -25.39 12.77 8.47
C ARG A 708 -24.89 11.40 8.03
N THR A 709 -25.06 10.38 8.88
CA THR A 709 -24.61 9.02 8.60
C THR A 709 -25.46 8.34 7.54
N ALA A 710 -26.77 8.65 7.47
CA ALA A 710 -27.69 8.08 6.51
C ALA A 710 -27.58 8.68 5.10
N LEU A 711 -27.18 9.94 4.96
CA LEU A 711 -27.11 10.63 3.67
C LEU A 711 -26.15 9.97 2.65
N PRO A 712 -24.94 9.49 3.02
CA PRO A 712 -24.10 8.71 2.12
C PRO A 712 -24.62 7.30 1.83
N GLN A 713 -25.51 6.77 2.66
CA GLN A 713 -26.04 5.39 2.55
C GLN A 713 -27.31 5.32 1.70
N THR A 714 -28.02 6.44 1.49
CA THR A 714 -29.26 6.49 0.69
C THR A 714 -28.99 6.57 -0.81
N ASN A 715 -30.05 6.72 -1.61
CA ASN A 715 -29.94 6.91 -3.05
C ASN A 715 -29.18 8.20 -3.35
N ARG A 716 -27.93 8.06 -3.79
CA ARG A 716 -27.00 9.17 -3.93
C ARG A 716 -27.41 10.15 -5.01
N ILE A 717 -27.92 9.67 -6.15
CA ILE A 717 -28.36 10.55 -7.25
C ILE A 717 -29.46 11.49 -6.76
N LYS A 718 -30.50 10.93 -6.12
CA LYS A 718 -31.59 11.71 -5.53
C LYS A 718 -31.12 12.59 -4.38
N ALA A 719 -30.16 12.11 -3.56
CA ALA A 719 -29.59 12.91 -2.48
C ALA A 719 -28.85 14.14 -3.01
N ILE A 720 -27.98 13.96 -4.02
CA ILE A 720 -27.31 15.08 -4.70
C ILE A 720 -28.34 16.05 -5.27
N ASP A 721 -29.38 15.55 -5.94
CA ASP A 721 -30.45 16.38 -6.48
C ASP A 721 -31.15 17.22 -5.39
N ALA A 722 -31.49 16.60 -4.27
CA ALA A 722 -32.10 17.28 -3.13
C ALA A 722 -31.17 18.31 -2.49
N LEU A 723 -29.86 18.03 -2.37
CA LEU A 723 -28.86 18.98 -1.87
C LEU A 723 -28.67 20.17 -2.84
N VAL A 724 -28.62 19.89 -4.15
CA VAL A 724 -28.55 20.89 -5.22
C VAL A 724 -29.76 21.81 -5.17
N GLU A 725 -30.96 21.29 -4.90
CA GLU A 725 -32.14 22.14 -4.73
C GLU A 725 -32.10 22.95 -3.43
N LEU A 726 -31.69 22.32 -2.32
CA LEU A 726 -31.61 22.95 -1.01
C LEU A 726 -30.67 24.16 -1.01
N ILE A 727 -29.51 24.05 -1.66
CA ILE A 727 -28.47 25.08 -1.62
C ILE A 727 -28.92 26.41 -2.25
N PHE A 728 -29.92 26.46 -3.14
CA PHE A 728 -30.41 27.72 -3.71
C PHE A 728 -31.59 28.32 -2.96
N LYS A 729 -32.05 27.71 -1.86
CA LYS A 729 -33.13 28.30 -1.06
C LYS A 729 -32.70 29.66 -0.49
N PRO A 730 -33.43 30.75 -0.78
CA PRO A 730 -33.07 32.10 -0.31
C PRO A 730 -33.04 32.22 1.22
N GLN A 731 -33.84 31.40 1.92
CA GLN A 731 -33.98 31.41 3.38
C GLN A 731 -32.91 30.57 4.09
N LEU A 732 -32.03 29.88 3.34
CA LEU A 732 -30.98 29.05 3.90
C LEU A 732 -29.83 29.92 4.39
N ASP A 733 -29.56 29.86 5.69
CA ASP A 733 -28.45 30.57 6.32
C ASP A 733 -27.08 30.02 5.89
N ASP A 734 -26.04 30.84 6.01
CA ASP A 734 -24.69 30.49 5.52
C ASP A 734 -24.08 29.29 6.25
N SER A 735 -24.39 29.09 7.54
CA SER A 735 -23.90 27.92 8.29
C SER A 735 -24.51 26.62 7.78
N THR A 736 -25.83 26.60 7.51
CA THR A 736 -26.48 25.43 6.91
C THR A 736 -26.03 25.23 5.47
N ARG A 737 -25.84 26.31 4.70
CA ARG A 737 -25.30 26.26 3.34
C ARG A 737 -23.92 25.61 3.30
N LYS A 738 -23.02 25.96 4.23
CA LYS A 738 -21.70 25.34 4.37
C LYS A 738 -21.80 23.83 4.61
N LEU A 739 -22.71 23.37 5.46
CA LEU A 739 -22.95 21.94 5.70
C LEU A 739 -23.47 21.22 4.45
N VAL A 740 -24.34 21.86 3.66
CA VAL A 740 -24.83 21.28 2.39
C VAL A 740 -23.68 21.13 1.39
N VAL A 741 -22.78 22.11 1.32
CA VAL A 741 -21.56 22.05 0.50
C VAL A 741 -20.65 20.91 0.95
N GLU A 742 -20.38 20.78 2.25
CA GLU A 742 -19.59 19.68 2.82
C GLU A 742 -20.18 18.32 2.42
N SER A 743 -21.50 18.14 2.57
CA SER A 743 -22.16 16.89 2.17
C SER A 743 -22.08 16.66 0.66
N LEU A 744 -22.18 17.69 -0.18
CA LEU A 744 -21.93 17.57 -1.62
C LEU A 744 -20.49 17.17 -1.95
N GLY A 745 -19.49 17.55 -1.15
CA GLY A 745 -18.12 17.03 -1.27
C GLY A 745 -18.05 15.53 -0.98
N GLN A 746 -18.65 15.10 0.14
CA GLN A 746 -18.69 13.70 0.57
C GLN A 746 -19.41 12.79 -0.43
N ILE A 747 -20.55 13.24 -0.96
CA ILE A 747 -21.40 12.45 -1.85
C ILE A 747 -21.37 12.92 -3.31
N GLY A 748 -20.49 13.83 -3.73
CA GLY A 748 -20.45 14.34 -5.12
C GLY A 748 -19.46 13.63 -6.03
N SER A 749 -18.69 12.66 -5.50
CA SER A 749 -17.83 11.69 -6.20
C SER A 749 -18.25 11.33 -7.63
N GLY A 750 -17.66 11.92 -8.69
CA GLY A 750 -17.96 11.58 -10.09
C GLY A 750 -19.30 12.09 -10.62
N ASN A 751 -20.00 12.95 -9.88
CA ASN A 751 -21.28 13.51 -10.28
C ASN A 751 -21.11 14.91 -10.89
N GLN A 752 -21.27 15.02 -12.21
CA GLN A 752 -21.11 16.28 -12.93
C GLN A 752 -22.06 17.38 -12.44
N LYS A 753 -23.29 17.05 -12.03
CA LYS A 753 -24.26 18.03 -11.51
C LYS A 753 -23.79 18.65 -10.20
N ALA A 754 -23.18 17.85 -9.31
CA ALA A 754 -22.56 18.36 -8.08
C ALA A 754 -21.35 19.25 -8.39
N ILE A 755 -20.50 18.85 -9.34
CA ILE A 755 -19.35 19.67 -9.78
C ILE A 755 -19.83 21.01 -10.33
N ASP A 756 -20.75 20.99 -11.29
CA ASP A 756 -21.29 22.19 -11.95
C ASP A 756 -21.94 23.14 -10.94
N ILE A 757 -22.63 22.60 -9.92
CA ILE A 757 -23.30 23.43 -8.94
C ILE A 757 -22.33 24.12 -7.99
N LEU A 758 -21.28 23.42 -7.55
CA LEU A 758 -20.24 23.98 -6.71
C LEU A 758 -19.43 25.02 -7.49
N VAL A 759 -19.09 24.72 -8.74
CA VAL A 759 -18.47 25.65 -9.70
C VAL A 759 -19.32 26.91 -9.93
N LYS A 760 -20.65 26.79 -9.96
CA LYS A 760 -21.55 27.95 -10.06
C LYS A 760 -21.69 28.71 -8.75
N LEU A 761 -21.63 28.01 -7.62
CA LEU A 761 -21.77 28.61 -6.30
C LEU A 761 -20.55 29.46 -5.94
N ILE A 762 -19.35 29.00 -6.28
CA ILE A 762 -18.09 29.70 -6.00
C ILE A 762 -18.04 31.09 -6.65
N ASP A 763 -18.67 31.25 -7.81
CA ASP A 763 -18.75 32.50 -8.59
C ASP A 763 -19.73 33.53 -7.97
N LYS A 764 -20.50 33.18 -6.92
CA LYS A 764 -21.47 34.11 -6.34
C LYS A 764 -20.76 35.24 -5.59
N PRO A 765 -21.00 36.53 -5.93
CA PRO A 765 -20.29 37.65 -5.30
C PRO A 765 -20.56 37.83 -3.81
N GLN A 766 -21.76 37.44 -3.35
CA GLN A 766 -22.20 37.61 -1.96
C GLN A 766 -21.89 36.41 -1.06
N LEU A 767 -21.17 35.41 -1.56
CA LEU A 767 -20.80 34.24 -0.76
C LEU A 767 -19.68 34.61 0.22
N ASP A 768 -19.84 34.24 1.49
CA ASP A 768 -18.82 34.47 2.51
C ASP A 768 -17.56 33.63 2.24
N ASP A 769 -16.41 34.10 2.72
CA ASP A 769 -15.12 33.48 2.44
C ASP A 769 -14.98 32.07 3.07
N SER A 770 -15.66 31.78 4.20
CA SER A 770 -15.65 30.44 4.81
C SER A 770 -16.39 29.43 3.95
N THR A 771 -17.55 29.82 3.40
CA THR A 771 -18.29 28.98 2.47
C THR A 771 -17.56 28.86 1.13
N ARG A 772 -16.90 29.91 0.61
CA ARG A 772 -16.05 29.79 -0.58
C ARG A 772 -14.93 28.78 -0.40
N TRP A 773 -14.24 28.81 0.75
CA TRP A 773 -13.23 27.82 1.09
C TRP A 773 -13.84 26.42 1.11
N GLN A 774 -14.98 26.23 1.77
CA GLN A 774 -15.65 24.92 1.81
C GLN A 774 -16.06 24.43 0.41
N VAL A 775 -16.48 25.31 -0.48
CA VAL A 775 -16.81 24.96 -1.87
C VAL A 775 -15.56 24.50 -2.61
N ALA A 776 -14.43 25.21 -2.47
CA ALA A 776 -13.16 24.80 -3.07
C ALA A 776 -12.64 23.47 -2.50
N GLU A 777 -12.79 23.25 -1.19
CA GLU A 777 -12.43 22.00 -0.52
C GLU A 777 -13.32 20.83 -0.97
N SER A 778 -14.61 21.07 -1.15
CA SER A 778 -15.54 20.05 -1.65
C SER A 778 -15.25 19.73 -3.12
N LEU A 779 -14.91 20.74 -3.94
CA LEU A 779 -14.45 20.56 -5.32
C LEU A 779 -13.15 19.77 -5.39
N ARG A 780 -12.21 19.95 -4.45
CA ARG A 780 -11.03 19.07 -4.35
C ARG A 780 -11.44 17.61 -4.25
N GLU A 781 -12.43 17.29 -3.41
CA GLU A 781 -12.84 15.91 -3.11
C GLU A 781 -13.52 15.24 -4.30
N ILE A 782 -14.22 16.02 -5.13
CA ILE A 782 -15.06 15.47 -6.22
C ILE A 782 -14.52 15.71 -7.63
N ASP A 783 -13.60 16.68 -7.79
CA ASP A 783 -13.00 17.10 -9.06
C ASP A 783 -11.55 17.57 -8.82
N CYS A 784 -10.67 16.61 -8.50
CA CYS A 784 -9.28 16.89 -8.16
C CYS A 784 -8.57 17.59 -9.35
N GLY A 785 -7.98 18.76 -9.08
CA GLY A 785 -7.37 19.61 -10.11
C GLY A 785 -8.29 20.65 -10.75
N ASN A 786 -9.53 20.79 -10.26
CA ASN A 786 -10.46 21.83 -10.73
C ASN A 786 -9.81 23.23 -10.66
N GLN A 787 -9.61 23.85 -11.83
CA GLN A 787 -8.89 25.13 -11.92
C GLN A 787 -9.63 26.27 -11.19
N LYS A 788 -10.97 26.25 -11.12
CA LYS A 788 -11.72 27.28 -10.37
C LYS A 788 -11.54 27.11 -8.85
N ALA A 789 -11.50 25.88 -8.35
CA ALA A 789 -11.18 25.61 -6.95
C ALA A 789 -9.78 26.13 -6.62
N ILE A 790 -8.80 25.84 -7.48
CA ILE A 790 -7.42 26.34 -7.33
C ILE A 790 -7.39 27.88 -7.35
N ASP A 791 -8.00 28.51 -8.36
CA ASP A 791 -8.02 29.97 -8.50
C ASP A 791 -8.67 30.64 -7.28
N THR A 792 -9.73 30.04 -6.73
CA THR A 792 -10.41 30.55 -5.53
C THR A 792 -9.54 30.41 -4.28
N LEU A 793 -8.88 29.27 -4.08
CA LEU A 793 -7.96 29.08 -2.96
C LEU A 793 -6.77 30.04 -3.03
N VAL A 794 -6.25 30.30 -4.24
CA VAL A 794 -5.21 31.32 -4.49
C VAL A 794 -5.71 32.72 -4.11
N GLU A 795 -6.93 33.08 -4.50
CA GLU A 795 -7.54 34.36 -4.09
C GLU A 795 -7.66 34.48 -2.56
N LEU A 796 -8.17 33.43 -1.90
CA LEU A 796 -8.39 33.41 -0.45
C LEU A 796 -7.07 33.54 0.33
N ILE A 797 -5.99 32.88 -0.11
CA ILE A 797 -4.64 33.04 0.45
C ILE A 797 -4.11 34.48 0.34
N GLY A 798 -4.54 35.21 -0.70
CA GLY A 798 -4.16 36.60 -0.95
C GLY A 798 -4.79 37.61 0.01
N LYS A 799 -5.97 37.32 0.58
CA LYS A 799 -6.78 38.30 1.32
C LYS A 799 -6.24 38.60 2.74
N PRO A 800 -5.84 39.84 3.05
CA PRO A 800 -5.13 40.19 4.28
C PRO A 800 -5.98 40.29 5.56
N GLN A 801 -7.31 40.15 5.49
CA GLN A 801 -8.23 40.32 6.64
C GLN A 801 -9.10 39.08 6.95
N LEU A 802 -8.73 37.90 6.43
CA LEU A 802 -9.44 36.67 6.77
C LEU A 802 -9.06 36.20 8.18
N TYR A 803 -9.99 35.54 8.88
CA TYR A 803 -9.67 34.78 10.08
C TYR A 803 -8.52 33.80 9.77
N ASP A 804 -7.50 33.76 10.65
CA ASP A 804 -6.22 33.06 10.46
C ASP A 804 -6.38 31.61 9.96
N ASP A 805 -7.44 30.91 10.38
CA ASP A 805 -7.73 29.53 9.96
C ASP A 805 -7.96 29.37 8.45
N THR A 806 -8.53 30.38 7.75
CA THR A 806 -8.90 30.23 6.32
C THR A 806 -7.69 30.28 5.39
N GLN A 807 -6.68 31.10 5.70
CA GLN A 807 -5.44 31.15 4.91
C GLN A 807 -4.62 29.87 5.09
N TRP A 808 -4.52 29.38 6.33
CA TRP A 808 -3.88 28.11 6.64
C TRP A 808 -4.57 26.93 5.92
N LEU A 809 -5.90 26.81 6.06
CA LEU A 809 -6.68 25.76 5.39
C LEU A 809 -6.56 25.84 3.86
N SER A 810 -6.54 27.05 3.30
CA SER A 810 -6.38 27.23 1.85
C SER A 810 -5.00 26.80 1.37
N ALA A 811 -3.95 27.09 2.15
CA ALA A 811 -2.59 26.64 1.85
C ALA A 811 -2.50 25.11 1.88
N GLU A 812 -3.08 24.46 2.90
CA GLU A 812 -3.17 23.01 2.98
C GLU A 812 -3.89 22.41 1.77
N SER A 813 -5.03 23.00 1.40
CA SER A 813 -5.86 22.54 0.28
C SER A 813 -5.08 22.62 -1.03
N LEU A 814 -4.37 23.73 -1.30
CA LEU A 814 -3.49 23.86 -2.47
C LEU A 814 -2.36 22.83 -2.49
N GLY A 815 -1.79 22.48 -1.32
CA GLY A 815 -0.78 21.43 -1.22
C GLY A 815 -1.29 20.03 -1.62
N LYS A 816 -2.61 19.82 -1.68
CA LYS A 816 -3.23 18.55 -2.08
C LYS A 816 -3.64 18.54 -3.56
N ILE A 817 -4.07 19.67 -4.13
CA ILE A 817 -4.59 19.74 -5.53
C ILE A 817 -3.70 20.49 -6.51
N GLY A 818 -2.72 21.25 -6.03
CA GLY A 818 -1.92 22.16 -6.83
C GLY A 818 -0.74 21.52 -7.55
N SER A 819 -0.72 20.18 -7.71
CA SER A 819 0.33 19.47 -8.46
C SER A 819 0.52 20.13 -9.82
N ASP A 820 1.75 20.53 -10.14
CA ASP A 820 2.13 21.19 -11.39
C ASP A 820 1.39 22.50 -11.70
N ASN A 821 0.63 23.05 -10.73
CA ASN A 821 -0.09 24.30 -10.91
C ASN A 821 0.78 25.49 -10.48
N GLN A 822 1.33 26.18 -11.47
CA GLN A 822 2.23 27.31 -11.23
C GLN A 822 1.57 28.44 -10.40
N LYS A 823 0.25 28.67 -10.52
CA LYS A 823 -0.44 29.68 -9.71
C LYS A 823 -0.50 29.28 -8.24
N ALA A 824 -0.77 28.01 -7.96
CA ALA A 824 -0.77 27.49 -6.59
C ALA A 824 0.62 27.61 -5.95
N ILE A 825 1.66 27.23 -6.69
CA ILE A 825 3.06 27.38 -6.26
C ILE A 825 3.40 28.84 -6.00
N ASP A 826 3.07 29.75 -6.94
CA ASP A 826 3.33 31.17 -6.81
C ASP A 826 2.63 31.76 -5.56
N ALA A 827 1.38 31.38 -5.31
CA ALA A 827 0.61 31.83 -4.16
C ALA A 827 1.20 31.34 -2.82
N LEU A 828 1.61 30.07 -2.74
CA LEU A 828 2.26 29.52 -1.54
C LEU A 828 3.62 30.18 -1.28
N VAL A 829 4.40 30.45 -2.34
CA VAL A 829 5.68 31.17 -2.28
C VAL A 829 5.48 32.62 -1.79
N GLU A 830 4.42 33.29 -2.25
CA GLU A 830 4.06 34.62 -1.76
C GLU A 830 3.65 34.57 -0.29
N LEU A 831 2.77 33.64 0.08
CA LEU A 831 2.25 33.48 1.44
C LEU A 831 3.38 33.27 2.46
N MET A 832 4.33 32.38 2.18
CA MET A 832 5.49 32.15 3.06
C MET A 832 6.43 33.36 3.17
N SER A 833 6.42 34.24 2.17
CA SER A 833 7.29 35.41 2.09
C SER A 833 6.72 36.65 2.80
N LYS A 834 5.44 36.63 3.20
CA LYS A 834 4.76 37.74 3.88
C LYS A 834 5.40 38.01 5.27
N PRO A 835 5.88 39.25 5.54
CA PRO A 835 6.59 39.57 6.78
C PRO A 835 5.76 39.40 8.06
N GLN A 836 4.46 39.68 7.99
CA GLN A 836 3.52 39.65 9.12
C GLN A 836 2.77 38.31 9.25
N MET A 837 3.15 37.30 8.47
CA MET A 837 2.49 35.99 8.49
C MET A 837 2.82 35.24 9.79
N ASP A 838 1.82 34.60 10.39
CA ASP A 838 2.03 33.74 11.55
C ASP A 838 2.88 32.51 11.19
N ASN A 839 3.51 31.92 12.21
CA ASN A 839 4.43 30.80 11.99
C ASN A 839 3.71 29.53 11.52
N TYR A 840 2.46 29.30 11.93
CA TYR A 840 1.72 28.09 11.61
C TYR A 840 1.31 28.08 10.13
N THR A 841 0.74 29.18 9.63
CA THR A 841 0.42 29.36 8.20
C THR A 841 1.67 29.32 7.33
N ARG A 842 2.79 29.90 7.79
CA ARG A 842 4.08 29.81 7.09
C ARG A 842 4.60 28.38 6.99
N LEU A 843 4.52 27.59 8.07
CA LEU A 843 4.92 26.18 8.07
C LEU A 843 4.04 25.35 7.14
N GLN A 844 2.73 25.61 7.14
CA GLN A 844 1.81 24.94 6.23
C GLN A 844 2.12 25.22 4.76
N ALA A 845 2.47 26.46 4.42
CA ALA A 845 2.87 26.82 3.06
C ALA A 845 4.13 26.04 2.61
N VAL A 846 5.12 25.93 3.50
CA VAL A 846 6.34 25.14 3.26
C VAL A 846 6.01 23.65 3.05
N PHE A 847 5.20 23.07 3.94
CA PHE A 847 4.78 21.67 3.82
C PHE A 847 3.95 21.41 2.54
N SER A 848 3.15 22.38 2.12
CA SER A 848 2.37 22.29 0.90
C SER A 848 3.27 22.35 -0.34
N LEU A 849 4.30 23.21 -0.33
CA LEU A 849 5.33 23.27 -1.38
C LEU A 849 6.18 22.00 -1.45
N GLU A 850 6.39 21.28 -0.34
CA GLU A 850 7.04 19.96 -0.37
C GLU A 850 6.28 18.98 -1.27
N LYS A 851 4.94 19.01 -1.22
CA LYS A 851 4.08 18.10 -1.96
C LYS A 851 3.95 18.45 -3.45
N ILE A 852 3.85 19.73 -3.77
CA ILE A 852 3.54 20.18 -5.15
C ILE A 852 4.72 20.82 -5.88
N GLY A 853 5.83 21.08 -5.18
CA GLY A 853 6.97 21.86 -5.68
C GLY A 853 8.12 21.04 -6.25
N SER A 854 7.97 19.72 -6.39
CA SER A 854 9.01 18.83 -6.94
C SER A 854 9.47 19.30 -8.32
N GLY A 855 10.77 19.57 -8.49
CA GLY A 855 11.33 20.10 -9.73
C GLY A 855 10.96 21.55 -10.09
N ASN A 856 10.18 22.26 -9.26
CA ASN A 856 9.80 23.65 -9.52
C ASN A 856 10.87 24.63 -9.02
N GLN A 857 11.58 25.29 -9.94
CA GLN A 857 12.68 26.19 -9.60
C GLN A 857 12.26 27.37 -8.69
N LYS A 858 11.04 27.91 -8.84
CA LYS A 858 10.57 29.00 -7.96
C LYS A 858 10.34 28.53 -6.54
N ALA A 859 9.75 27.34 -6.35
CA ALA A 859 9.57 26.75 -5.03
C ALA A 859 10.93 26.48 -4.36
N ILE A 860 11.87 25.90 -5.12
CA ILE A 860 13.25 25.64 -4.68
C ILE A 860 13.92 26.96 -4.25
N ASP A 861 13.92 27.98 -5.10
CA ASP A 861 14.55 29.27 -4.81
C ASP A 861 13.90 29.96 -3.59
N ALA A 862 12.59 29.83 -3.41
CA ALA A 862 11.88 30.36 -2.26
C ALA A 862 12.27 29.67 -0.95
N LEU A 863 12.36 28.33 -0.93
CA LEU A 863 12.81 27.56 0.22
C LEU A 863 14.28 27.87 0.57
N VAL A 864 15.16 27.93 -0.43
CA VAL A 864 16.57 28.34 -0.29
C VAL A 864 16.65 29.73 0.36
N LYS A 865 15.85 30.70 -0.14
CA LYS A 865 15.78 32.05 0.42
C LYS A 865 15.24 32.06 1.85
N LEU A 866 14.28 31.19 2.18
CA LEU A 866 13.71 31.09 3.53
C LEU A 866 14.74 30.57 4.54
N ILE A 867 15.52 29.55 4.17
CA ILE A 867 16.62 29.02 4.99
C ILE A 867 17.64 30.12 5.31
N GLY A 868 17.91 31.02 4.36
CA GLY A 868 18.85 32.13 4.52
C GLY A 868 18.36 33.31 5.36
N LYS A 869 17.13 33.32 5.90
CA LYS A 869 16.60 34.44 6.70
C LYS A 869 16.90 34.24 8.20
N PRO A 870 17.82 35.02 8.80
CA PRO A 870 18.27 34.82 10.18
C PRO A 870 17.24 35.17 11.27
N GLN A 871 16.11 35.79 10.91
CA GLN A 871 15.08 36.25 11.85
C GLN A 871 13.85 35.30 11.95
N LEU A 872 13.86 34.15 11.27
CA LEU A 872 12.73 33.21 11.30
C LEU A 872 12.84 32.20 12.44
N HIS A 873 11.70 31.68 12.88
CA HIS A 873 11.61 30.67 13.93
C HIS A 873 12.27 29.34 13.52
N ASP A 874 12.95 28.71 14.48
CA ASP A 874 13.64 27.43 14.45
C ASP A 874 12.99 26.32 13.62
N SER A 875 11.66 26.16 13.78
CA SER A 875 10.86 25.14 13.11
C SER A 875 10.70 25.42 11.62
N THR A 876 10.63 26.69 11.21
CA THR A 876 10.44 27.10 9.81
C THR A 876 11.69 26.81 8.97
N ILE A 877 12.87 27.10 9.52
CA ILE A 877 14.16 26.83 8.84
C ILE A 877 14.35 25.32 8.70
N SER A 878 14.09 24.57 9.77
CA SER A 878 14.24 23.11 9.79
C SER A 878 13.29 22.40 8.84
N LEU A 879 12.04 22.86 8.76
CA LEU A 879 11.06 22.31 7.83
C LEU A 879 11.42 22.68 6.39
N ALA A 880 11.79 23.93 6.10
CA ALA A 880 12.16 24.33 4.74
C ALA A 880 13.38 23.55 4.21
N ALA A 881 14.37 23.28 5.05
CA ALA A 881 15.51 22.45 4.67
C ALA A 881 15.13 20.98 4.48
N TYR A 882 14.20 20.46 5.29
CA TYR A 882 13.66 19.11 5.11
C TYR A 882 12.84 19.00 3.82
N SER A 883 11.90 19.90 3.59
CA SER A 883 11.10 19.94 2.37
C SER A 883 11.99 20.09 1.14
N LEU A 884 13.04 20.92 1.21
CA LEU A 884 14.02 21.03 0.13
C LEU A 884 14.80 19.74 -0.08
N SER A 885 15.09 18.96 0.96
CA SER A 885 15.71 17.63 0.80
C SER A 885 14.78 16.61 0.16
N GLN A 886 13.46 16.83 0.15
CA GLN A 886 12.50 15.98 -0.56
C GLN A 886 12.37 16.40 -2.04
N ILE A 887 12.32 17.71 -2.31
CA ILE A 887 12.05 18.23 -3.68
C ILE A 887 13.31 18.49 -4.54
N ASP A 888 14.48 18.70 -3.92
CA ASP A 888 15.77 18.90 -4.59
C ASP A 888 16.93 18.39 -3.71
N PRO A 889 17.08 17.05 -3.57
CA PRO A 889 18.12 16.45 -2.74
C PRO A 889 19.51 16.90 -3.17
N GLY A 890 20.33 17.36 -2.20
CA GLY A 890 21.69 17.77 -2.49
C GLY A 890 21.86 19.18 -3.08
N ASN A 891 20.84 20.04 -3.00
CA ASN A 891 20.91 21.41 -3.48
C ASN A 891 22.13 22.17 -2.91
N GLN A 892 23.10 22.46 -3.78
CA GLN A 892 24.38 23.06 -3.39
C GLN A 892 24.22 24.45 -2.78
N LYS A 893 23.27 25.25 -3.26
CA LYS A 893 23.02 26.60 -2.73
C LYS A 893 22.53 26.55 -1.29
N ALA A 894 21.61 25.62 -0.98
CA ALA A 894 21.12 25.44 0.37
C ALA A 894 22.18 24.88 1.32
N ILE A 895 22.99 23.93 0.84
CA ILE A 895 24.17 23.44 1.57
C ILE A 895 25.11 24.62 1.89
N ASP A 896 25.40 25.46 0.90
CA ASP A 896 26.31 26.61 1.07
C ASP A 896 25.76 27.64 2.07
N ILE A 897 24.47 27.96 2.00
CA ILE A 897 23.81 28.88 2.94
C ILE A 897 23.83 28.31 4.36
N LEU A 898 23.56 27.01 4.55
CA LEU A 898 23.59 26.37 5.86
C LEU A 898 25.00 26.33 6.45
N VAL A 899 26.01 26.03 5.63
CA VAL A 899 27.43 26.10 6.01
C VAL A 899 27.82 27.53 6.41
N GLU A 900 27.41 28.52 5.63
CA GLU A 900 27.66 29.94 5.94
C GLU A 900 26.98 30.36 7.24
N LEU A 901 25.71 29.99 7.43
CA LEU A 901 24.95 30.27 8.66
C LEU A 901 25.65 29.67 9.89
N ILE A 902 26.06 28.40 9.82
CA ILE A 902 26.81 27.72 10.88
C ILE A 902 28.09 28.48 11.25
N GLY A 903 28.78 29.00 10.23
CA GLY A 903 30.04 29.75 10.36
C GLY A 903 29.87 31.15 10.95
N LYS A 904 28.66 31.70 11.07
CA LYS A 904 28.43 33.06 11.59
C LYS A 904 28.71 33.12 13.10
N PRO A 905 29.62 34.01 13.55
CA PRO A 905 29.95 34.15 14.97
C PRO A 905 28.76 34.61 15.83
N GLU A 906 27.89 35.43 15.24
CA GLU A 906 26.73 36.05 15.89
C GLU A 906 25.50 35.13 15.99
N LEU A 907 25.55 33.94 15.38
CA LEU A 907 24.45 32.98 15.43
C LEU A 907 24.40 32.32 16.82
N ASN A 908 23.22 32.35 17.46
CA ASN A 908 23.01 31.67 18.75
C ASN A 908 23.15 30.13 18.61
N ASP A 909 23.37 29.45 19.74
CA ASP A 909 23.65 28.02 19.74
C ASP A 909 22.47 27.15 19.25
N ASP A 910 21.24 27.57 19.51
CA ASP A 910 20.04 26.86 19.05
C ASP A 910 19.92 26.92 17.52
N ASN A 911 20.05 28.11 16.93
CA ASN A 911 20.05 28.32 15.48
C ASN A 911 21.22 27.60 14.80
N ARG A 912 22.39 27.56 15.44
CA ARG A 912 23.56 26.81 14.94
C ARG A 912 23.29 25.30 14.93
N ARG A 913 22.69 24.77 15.99
CA ARG A 913 22.27 23.35 16.07
C ARG A 913 21.23 23.00 15.00
N LEU A 914 20.29 23.90 14.73
CA LEU A 914 19.25 23.69 13.74
C LEU A 914 19.78 23.74 12.31
N ALA A 915 20.67 24.69 12.01
CA ALA A 915 21.37 24.74 10.73
C ALA A 915 22.19 23.46 10.50
N ALA A 916 22.87 22.93 11.53
CA ALA A 916 23.59 21.66 11.46
C ALA A 916 22.66 20.45 11.25
N SER A 917 21.53 20.38 11.98
CA SER A 917 20.51 19.33 11.80
C SER A 917 19.90 19.35 10.39
N SER A 918 19.64 20.55 9.87
CA SER A 918 19.15 20.80 8.51
C SER A 918 20.19 20.41 7.46
N LEU A 919 21.46 20.77 7.68
CA LEU A 919 22.59 20.42 6.82
C LEU A 919 22.78 18.90 6.71
N ARG A 920 22.59 18.17 7.81
CA ARG A 920 22.59 16.70 7.82
C ARG A 920 21.51 16.12 6.90
N LYS A 921 20.31 16.69 6.92
CA LYS A 921 19.16 16.20 6.13
C LYS A 921 19.33 16.46 4.63
N ILE A 922 19.72 17.68 4.25
CA ILE A 922 19.83 18.07 2.83
C ILE A 922 21.15 17.64 2.18
N GLY A 923 22.22 17.56 2.96
CA GLY A 923 23.57 17.23 2.52
C GLY A 923 23.96 15.77 2.75
N TYR A 924 22.99 14.85 2.87
CA TYR A 924 23.27 13.43 3.04
C TYR A 924 24.15 12.93 1.88
N GLY A 925 25.36 12.44 2.18
CA GLY A 925 26.35 12.02 1.18
C GLY A 925 27.18 13.15 0.53
N HIS A 926 26.98 14.43 0.90
CA HIS A 926 27.77 15.55 0.38
C HIS A 926 28.98 15.86 1.25
N GLN A 927 30.17 15.76 0.67
CA GLN A 927 31.45 15.95 1.37
C GLN A 927 31.53 17.30 2.13
N LYS A 928 31.06 18.39 1.52
CA LYS A 928 31.06 19.72 2.14
C LYS A 928 30.20 19.80 3.41
N ALA A 929 29.07 19.10 3.42
CA ALA A 929 28.20 19.02 4.61
C ALA A 929 28.88 18.18 5.71
N ILE A 930 29.49 17.05 5.34
CA ILE A 930 30.24 16.19 6.26
C ILE A 930 31.40 16.94 6.91
N ASP A 931 32.22 17.63 6.11
CA ASP A 931 33.38 18.38 6.60
C ASP A 931 32.97 19.46 7.61
N THR A 932 31.89 20.20 7.31
CA THR A 932 31.37 21.26 8.18
C THR A 932 30.80 20.70 9.49
N LEU A 933 30.06 19.59 9.44
CA LEU A 933 29.51 18.93 10.63
C LEU A 933 30.64 18.36 11.50
N MET A 934 31.69 17.82 10.91
CA MET A 934 32.89 17.33 11.61
C MET A 934 33.67 18.48 12.28
N GLU A 935 33.81 19.62 11.60
CA GLU A 935 34.45 20.81 12.18
C GLU A 935 33.66 21.35 13.40
N LEU A 936 32.33 21.34 13.33
CA LEU A 936 31.45 21.71 14.44
C LEU A 936 31.65 20.81 15.66
N ILE A 937 31.75 19.50 15.46
CA ILE A 937 31.98 18.51 16.53
C ILE A 937 33.38 18.70 17.18
N GLY A 938 34.36 19.18 16.41
CA GLY A 938 35.73 19.41 16.85
C GLY A 938 35.94 20.68 17.71
N LYS A 939 34.96 21.59 17.81
CA LYS A 939 35.12 22.87 18.55
C LYS A 939 34.81 22.72 20.06
N PRO A 940 35.79 22.97 20.96
CA PRO A 940 35.65 22.68 22.40
C PRO A 940 34.70 23.61 23.17
N GLN A 941 34.24 24.71 22.57
CA GLN A 941 33.31 25.68 23.18
C GLN A 941 31.84 25.23 23.11
N LEU A 942 31.54 24.13 22.42
CA LEU A 942 30.19 23.65 22.09
C LEU A 942 29.91 22.27 22.71
N LYS A 943 30.29 22.04 23.97
CA LYS A 943 30.18 20.73 24.66
C LYS A 943 28.75 20.22 24.89
N ASN A 944 27.72 21.06 24.74
CA ASN A 944 26.31 20.66 24.88
C ASN A 944 25.73 19.95 23.63
N TYR A 945 26.51 19.82 22.55
CA TYR A 945 26.06 19.31 21.24
C TYR A 945 26.02 17.77 21.15
N LYS A 946 26.21 17.04 22.26
CA LYS A 946 26.28 15.56 22.35
C LYS A 946 24.93 14.85 22.60
N ARG A 947 23.78 15.50 22.38
CA ARG A 947 22.46 14.84 22.51
C ARG A 947 21.78 14.69 21.15
N GLY A 948 22.20 13.66 20.42
CA GLY A 948 21.54 13.10 19.25
C GLY A 948 22.43 11.99 18.70
N PRO A 949 21.92 10.75 18.50
CA PRO A 949 22.75 9.68 17.96
C PRO A 949 23.22 10.05 16.56
N VAL A 950 24.51 9.88 16.35
CA VAL A 950 25.15 9.92 15.04
C VAL A 950 24.96 8.52 14.45
N GLU A 951 23.95 8.38 13.60
CA GLU A 951 23.83 7.33 12.59
C GLU A 951 23.57 8.01 11.24
#